data_AF-A0A255RBS6-F1
#
_entry.id   AF-A0A255RBS6-F1
#
_cell.length_a   1.000
_cell.length_b   1.000
_cell.length_c   1.000
_cell.angle_alpha   90.00
_cell.angle_beta   90.00
_cell.angle_gamma   90.00
#
_symmetry.space_group_name_H-M   'P 1'
#
loop_
_entity.id
_entity.type
_entity.pdbx_description
1 polymer ?
#
loop_
_entity_poly.entity_id
_entity_poly.type
_entity_poly.pdbx_seq_one_letter_code
_entity_poly.pdbx_strand_id
1 'polypeptide(L)'
;MFLFSAGCTDSGSVEPETDEAMKRALKEGVSVKTAASYFSYRSIDDEQADVTADSDGYGNDSSESSGASGESVPSKRRLAVYDYFRGMDAISKQVGEGTVHDALLTYGEEGALPQRDSKVVDVELNESEMVGRNTWMAWCAGNEGFWDWLATDSLGFIDLVKLIDTRQRNLRFRETGLINEPEMDRRGEPSEFGIWLDTPQDPRIRQWRSKYLSKTFQQISEGRHKSQIGLSRRVANGDYSGELLYKGDPQEYEGRRGYEYPSEYCEELDESEAAFLNSKIPPPDMYGISSGVIGLRLFPNPFFDSQAKANWDSERFYNDKSYYSDPKLVRPFRVGMSCAFCHTSFHPLRPPSDENYPQWKNLSGNIGAQYLSMRATVGAQLTPDQFVYHLLESQPRGTIDTSLIASDSINNPNTMNAVFGLKQRAYLSLFNPKEKISKASAQLPSLWGAPDQVSTGGAADAIPEEIVDDLKQAGLYDRVKQSNENPRHVPRILLDGSDSIGTFGALARVYLNIGTYWEQWNQLHQVVIGFESQKPFKLNDCDTNSVYWNATKQRVPGLRDYFLKITPTMPLLSTPNASNRMIAVDHEKAKRDASSNHLPVGKQYEKERALHVDLSQLERGRQVFAKNCIVCHSSIQPESMKFLLGEDAPEGDFDELIRERERVRLSAETSGEFWEHDPAQWFENEQYARWASAVVDVSAFWSENYLSTDYRIPISLVGTNSSRAMGTNGLTSRMWEDFASESYRMLPSPGAISFFNPYAGESGEYQTFMPRHKTSKGTPSGGGGTGFYRVPSLMSIWATAPFLHNNSLGLFNNDPSVNGRLEAFDDGIRKLLWPERRLKSSSYNGATEERLRRDHGLIWRTTQETYLAIDAKRVPYFARRLPWIDRLYKKPFLGWIHSVRPLWLPSLILFLGSLVLLLVRNHKSQKKVAIGIAAVAILFVIGFWFAKAYPQNWLSNWLAQFYPWWLVPATLVFVAVLIWLPLSRWWMRRISYLQLIAALLIGAGIYFNAGSLGDVRLGPIPAGTPVNLLSNFNPDAPRADQIAAARMLTAGLAEIESRHLDTEAATEVMKSKIAPTLMSINKCPDFVMDRGHYFPWFRNMTDDDKNALIELLKTL
;
A
#
# COMPACT_ATOMS: atom_id res chain seq x y z
N MET A 1 31.10 6.41 7.37
CA MET A 1 31.70 5.32 8.19
C MET A 1 30.92 5.02 9.49
N PHE A 2 30.11 5.94 10.04
CA PHE A 2 29.41 5.76 11.33
C PHE A 2 27.94 5.28 11.26
N LEU A 3 27.34 5.15 10.07
CA LEU A 3 25.91 4.83 9.93
C LEU A 3 25.56 3.32 10.08
N PHE A 4 26.52 2.41 9.90
CA PHE A 4 26.25 0.97 9.84
C PHE A 4 26.53 0.20 11.14
N SER A 5 27.06 0.86 12.18
CA SER A 5 27.68 0.16 13.32
C SER A 5 26.80 -0.02 14.56
N ALA A 6 25.60 0.56 14.66
CA ALA A 6 24.83 0.53 15.90
C ALA A 6 23.30 0.45 15.70
N GLY A 7 22.71 -0.73 15.94
CA GLY A 7 21.24 -0.82 16.07
C GLY A 7 20.61 -2.22 15.99
N CYS A 8 21.12 -3.24 16.69
CA CYS A 8 20.27 -4.36 17.12
C CYS A 8 20.43 -4.43 18.64
N THR A 9 19.53 -3.79 19.37
CA THR A 9 19.33 -4.04 20.81
C THR A 9 17.99 -4.73 20.98
N ASP A 10 17.94 -5.63 21.97
CA ASP A 10 16.75 -6.40 22.34
C ASP A 10 15.47 -5.58 22.37
N SER A 11 14.42 -6.22 21.87
CA SER A 11 13.03 -5.81 21.87
C SER A 11 12.50 -5.62 23.29
N GLY A 12 12.66 -4.42 23.84
CA GLY A 12 11.66 -3.91 24.77
C GLY A 12 10.34 -3.74 24.01
N SER A 13 9.23 -4.19 24.57
CA SER A 13 7.89 -3.87 24.06
C SER A 13 7.77 -2.35 23.98
N VAL A 14 7.54 -1.81 22.77
CA VAL A 14 7.11 -0.42 22.63
C VAL A 14 5.66 -0.40 23.10
N GLU A 15 5.35 0.42 24.11
CA GLU A 15 3.96 0.60 24.55
C GLU A 15 3.14 1.15 23.37
N PRO A 16 1.97 0.55 23.06
CA PRO A 16 1.15 1.03 21.95
C PRO A 16 0.69 2.47 22.16
N GLU A 17 0.71 3.28 21.10
CA GLU A 17 0.11 4.61 21.12
C GLU A 17 -1.39 4.54 20.91
N THR A 18 -2.11 5.46 21.53
CA THR A 18 -3.56 5.59 21.30
C THR A 18 -3.83 6.46 20.06
N ASP A 19 -4.76 6.04 19.19
CA ASP A 19 -5.11 6.83 18.00
C ASP A 19 -5.83 8.16 18.33
N GLU A 20 -5.83 9.10 17.38
CA GLU A 20 -6.44 10.44 17.56
C GLU A 20 -7.91 10.35 18.03
N ALA A 21 -8.70 9.43 17.48
CA ALA A 21 -10.12 9.27 17.82
C ALA A 21 -10.34 8.62 19.19
N MET A 22 -9.47 7.71 19.60
CA MET A 22 -9.50 7.06 20.90
C MET A 22 -9.04 8.00 22.02
N LYS A 23 -8.06 8.88 21.76
CA LYS A 23 -7.70 9.98 22.67
C LYS A 23 -8.90 10.88 22.99
N ARG A 24 -9.72 11.17 21.98
CA ARG A 24 -11.00 11.88 22.15
C ARG A 24 -11.99 11.06 22.98
N ALA A 25 -12.21 9.79 22.63
CA ALA A 25 -13.16 8.92 23.35
C ALA A 25 -12.85 8.83 24.85
N LEU A 26 -11.58 8.67 25.22
CA LEU A 26 -11.13 8.64 26.62
C LEU A 26 -11.36 9.97 27.34
N LYS A 27 -11.26 11.11 26.64
CA LYS A 27 -11.53 12.44 27.21
C LYS A 27 -13.02 12.71 27.39
N GLU A 28 -13.85 12.20 26.49
CA GLU A 28 -15.31 12.28 26.54
C GLU A 28 -15.92 11.25 27.51
N GLY A 29 -15.13 10.27 27.99
CA GLY A 29 -15.61 9.22 28.90
C GLY A 29 -16.51 8.19 28.22
N VAL A 30 -16.44 8.06 26.88
CA VAL A 30 -17.26 7.11 26.11
C VAL A 30 -16.49 5.81 25.82
N SER A 31 -17.23 4.70 25.68
CA SER A 31 -16.63 3.40 25.37
C SER A 31 -16.04 3.35 23.95
N VAL A 32 -15.10 2.44 23.70
CA VAL A 32 -14.52 2.22 22.35
C VAL A 32 -15.60 1.80 21.34
N LYS A 33 -16.55 0.95 21.75
CA LYS A 33 -17.67 0.52 20.91
C LYS A 33 -18.53 1.72 20.49
N THR A 34 -18.85 2.58 21.46
CA THR A 34 -19.62 3.81 21.23
C THR A 34 -18.85 4.81 20.35
N ALA A 35 -17.56 5.00 20.58
CA ALA A 35 -16.74 5.89 19.75
C ALA A 35 -16.61 5.37 18.31
N ALA A 36 -16.50 4.05 18.12
CA ALA A 36 -16.46 3.42 16.81
C ALA A 36 -17.81 3.54 16.08
N SER A 37 -18.93 3.48 16.79
CA SER A 37 -20.27 3.62 16.19
C SER A 37 -20.52 5.02 15.62
N TYR A 38 -19.83 6.06 16.11
CA TYR A 38 -19.85 7.40 15.49
C TYR A 38 -19.33 7.40 14.05
N PHE A 39 -18.46 6.45 13.71
CA PHE A 39 -17.98 6.22 12.37
C PHE A 39 -18.71 5.05 11.69
N SER A 40 -19.89 4.67 12.18
CA SER A 40 -20.73 3.62 11.60
C SER A 40 -22.05 4.21 11.07
N TYR A 41 -22.72 3.46 10.21
CA TYR A 41 -24.07 3.81 9.73
C TYR A 41 -25.19 3.26 10.61
N ARG A 42 -24.88 2.38 11.58
CA ARG A 42 -25.87 1.84 12.51
C ARG A 42 -26.18 2.89 13.57
N SER A 43 -27.46 3.09 13.90
CA SER A 43 -27.82 4.03 14.96
C SER A 43 -27.41 3.47 16.32
N ILE A 44 -27.05 4.37 17.24
CA ILE A 44 -26.86 4.05 18.67
C ILE A 44 -28.15 3.46 19.26
N ASP A 45 -29.32 3.78 18.69
CA ASP A 45 -30.62 3.30 19.15
C ASP A 45 -30.84 1.79 18.90
N ASP A 46 -30.05 1.16 18.03
CA ASP A 46 -30.09 -0.30 17.82
C ASP A 46 -29.46 -1.08 19.00
N GLU A 47 -28.77 -0.40 19.94
CA GLU A 47 -28.26 -1.05 21.17
C GLU A 47 -29.37 -1.51 22.12
N GLN A 48 -30.60 -1.01 22.04
CA GLN A 48 -31.69 -1.57 22.86
C GLN A 48 -32.05 -3.02 22.48
N ALA A 49 -31.64 -3.48 21.29
CA ALA A 49 -31.72 -4.89 20.90
C ALA A 49 -30.46 -5.70 21.30
N ASP A 50 -29.36 -5.03 21.66
CA ASP A 50 -28.03 -5.60 21.90
C ASP A 50 -27.62 -5.56 23.39
N VAL A 51 -28.40 -4.88 24.25
CA VAL A 51 -28.19 -4.84 25.72
C VAL A 51 -28.51 -6.19 26.40
N THR A 52 -29.06 -7.17 25.68
CA THR A 52 -29.11 -8.56 26.15
C THR A 52 -27.83 -9.36 25.87
N ALA A 53 -26.82 -8.78 25.20
CA ALA A 53 -25.56 -9.44 24.85
C ALA A 53 -24.37 -9.05 25.75
N ASP A 54 -24.60 -8.32 26.85
CA ASP A 54 -23.65 -8.23 27.98
C ASP A 54 -23.97 -9.34 28.99
N SER A 55 -23.83 -10.59 28.55
CA SER A 55 -23.65 -11.72 29.47
C SER A 55 -22.67 -12.71 28.86
N ASP A 56 -21.57 -12.92 29.56
CA ASP A 56 -20.64 -14.01 29.31
C ASP A 56 -21.38 -15.34 29.06
N GLY A 57 -21.06 -16.00 27.95
CA GLY A 57 -21.34 -17.42 27.75
C GLY A 57 -22.68 -17.78 27.10
N TYR A 58 -22.58 -18.65 26.08
CA TYR A 58 -23.64 -19.48 25.52
C TYR A 58 -24.68 -19.92 26.57
N GLY A 59 -25.97 -19.65 26.33
CA GLY A 59 -27.08 -20.22 27.08
C GLY A 59 -28.45 -19.84 26.53
N ASN A 60 -29.25 -20.85 26.16
CA ASN A 60 -30.67 -20.77 25.78
C ASN A 60 -31.53 -20.07 26.86
N ASP A 61 -32.48 -19.23 26.45
CA ASP A 61 -33.92 -19.50 26.65
C ASP A 61 -34.83 -18.46 25.99
N SER A 62 -35.94 -18.95 25.44
CA SER A 62 -37.01 -18.23 24.76
C SER A 62 -38.05 -17.64 25.74
N SER A 63 -38.50 -16.40 25.52
CA SER A 63 -39.89 -16.00 25.85
C SER A 63 -40.35 -14.74 25.11
N GLU A 64 -41.60 -14.80 24.65
CA GLU A 64 -42.37 -13.78 23.92
C GLU A 64 -42.77 -12.58 24.81
N SER A 65 -42.87 -11.38 24.24
CA SER A 65 -43.99 -10.47 24.52
C SER A 65 -44.13 -9.33 23.50
N SER A 66 -45.36 -8.85 23.42
CA SER A 66 -46.06 -8.15 22.35
C SER A 66 -45.99 -6.62 22.37
N GLY A 67 -45.94 -6.00 21.17
CA GLY A 67 -46.88 -4.97 20.71
C GLY A 67 -46.73 -3.51 21.15
N ALA A 68 -46.39 -2.62 20.20
CA ALA A 68 -47.03 -1.31 20.01
C ALA A 68 -46.61 -0.68 18.66
N SER A 69 -47.61 -0.37 17.84
CA SER A 69 -47.51 0.31 16.54
C SER A 69 -47.25 1.80 16.68
N GLY A 70 -46.15 2.29 16.11
CA GLY A 70 -45.88 3.71 15.85
C GLY A 70 -45.38 3.90 14.42
N GLU A 71 -46.03 4.78 13.66
CA GLU A 71 -45.81 5.03 12.24
C GLU A 71 -44.34 5.36 11.90
N SER A 72 -43.72 4.56 11.03
CA SER A 72 -42.32 4.63 10.64
C SER A 72 -42.08 5.54 9.43
N VAL A 73 -41.86 6.83 9.70
CA VAL A 73 -41.34 7.81 8.72
C VAL A 73 -39.80 8.07 8.78
N PRO A 74 -38.92 7.37 9.54
CA PRO A 74 -37.47 7.60 9.44
C PRO A 74 -36.69 6.70 8.46
N SER A 75 -37.28 5.72 7.76
CA SER A 75 -36.52 4.79 6.89
C SER A 75 -36.17 5.37 5.50
N LYS A 76 -37.05 6.17 4.89
CA LYS A 76 -36.83 6.71 3.53
C LYS A 76 -35.80 7.85 3.45
N ARG A 77 -35.66 8.68 4.50
CA ARG A 77 -34.56 9.68 4.59
C ARG A 77 -33.20 9.02 4.85
N ARG A 78 -33.16 7.87 5.53
CA ARG A 78 -31.93 7.09 5.75
C ARG A 78 -31.36 6.58 4.42
N LEU A 79 -32.19 5.98 3.56
CA LEU A 79 -31.77 5.35 2.29
C LEU A 79 -31.11 6.29 1.25
N ALA A 80 -31.45 7.59 1.24
CA ALA A 80 -30.91 8.54 0.27
C ALA A 80 -29.42 8.87 0.50
N VAL A 81 -28.93 8.77 1.75
CA VAL A 81 -27.53 9.08 2.14
C VAL A 81 -26.53 8.05 1.58
N TYR A 82 -26.99 6.87 1.15
CA TYR A 82 -26.15 5.70 0.88
C TYR A 82 -25.66 5.55 -0.57
N ASP A 83 -26.24 6.25 -1.54
CA ASP A 83 -26.04 5.96 -2.96
C ASP A 83 -25.19 7.03 -3.67
N TYR A 84 -24.15 7.57 -3.00
CA TYR A 84 -23.26 8.57 -3.60
C TYR A 84 -22.58 8.06 -4.89
N PHE A 85 -22.20 6.79 -4.90
CA PHE A 85 -21.59 6.13 -6.06
C PHE A 85 -22.64 5.47 -6.98
N ARG A 86 -23.89 5.96 -7.00
CA ARG A 86 -24.96 5.39 -7.84
C ARG A 86 -24.55 5.29 -9.30
N GLY A 87 -24.85 4.15 -9.92
CA GLY A 87 -24.55 3.90 -11.32
C GLY A 87 -23.07 3.62 -11.58
N MET A 88 -22.24 3.61 -10.54
CA MET A 88 -21.00 2.83 -10.55
C MET A 88 -21.37 1.35 -10.39
N ASP A 89 -20.51 0.48 -10.90
CA ASP A 89 -20.65 -0.97 -10.87
C ASP A 89 -21.75 -1.50 -11.80
N ALA A 90 -21.29 -2.17 -12.85
CA ALA A 90 -22.16 -2.88 -13.78
C ALA A 90 -21.66 -4.30 -13.93
N ILE A 91 -22.58 -5.23 -14.12
CA ILE A 91 -22.25 -6.64 -14.35
C ILE A 91 -22.76 -7.05 -15.72
N SER A 92 -22.09 -8.03 -16.31
CA SER A 92 -22.64 -8.74 -17.45
C SER A 92 -23.78 -9.62 -16.94
N LYS A 93 -25.03 -9.32 -17.32
CA LYS A 93 -26.18 -10.18 -17.05
C LYS A 93 -26.76 -10.67 -18.37
N GLN A 94 -27.27 -11.87 -18.36
CA GLN A 94 -27.94 -12.41 -19.53
C GLN A 94 -29.42 -12.12 -19.57
N VAL A 95 -29.95 -12.16 -20.79
CA VAL A 95 -31.37 -12.00 -21.09
C VAL A 95 -31.80 -13.23 -21.89
N GLY A 96 -32.68 -14.08 -21.33
CA GLY A 96 -33.19 -15.32 -21.96
C GLY A 96 -32.68 -16.62 -21.32
N GLU A 97 -32.93 -17.76 -21.97
CA GLU A 97 -32.41 -19.09 -21.57
C GLU A 97 -30.93 -19.28 -22.02
N GLY A 98 -30.08 -19.82 -21.14
CA GLY A 98 -28.66 -20.13 -21.39
C GLY A 98 -27.63 -19.26 -20.66
N THR A 99 -26.32 -19.60 -20.70
CA THR A 99 -25.18 -18.82 -20.12
C THR A 99 -24.35 -17.98 -21.14
N VAL A 100 -23.63 -16.90 -20.74
CA VAL A 100 -22.71 -16.18 -21.69
C VAL A 100 -21.64 -17.16 -22.17
N HIS A 101 -21.35 -18.14 -21.31
CA HIS A 101 -20.46 -19.24 -21.58
C HIS A 101 -21.10 -20.34 -22.46
N ASP A 102 -22.43 -20.34 -22.70
CA ASP A 102 -23.03 -21.20 -23.73
C ASP A 102 -22.52 -20.82 -25.11
N ALA A 103 -22.19 -19.54 -25.35
CA ALA A 103 -21.58 -19.11 -26.61
C ALA A 103 -20.20 -19.76 -26.82
N LEU A 104 -19.54 -20.25 -25.75
CA LEU A 104 -18.36 -21.10 -25.88
C LEU A 104 -18.71 -22.43 -26.53
N LEU A 105 -19.89 -22.99 -26.25
CA LEU A 105 -20.31 -24.32 -26.67
C LEU A 105 -21.16 -24.36 -27.93
N THR A 106 -21.89 -23.28 -28.25
CA THR A 106 -22.85 -23.23 -29.35
C THR A 106 -22.29 -22.51 -30.58
N TYR A 107 -21.43 -23.19 -31.33
CA TYR A 107 -21.22 -22.91 -32.76
C TYR A 107 -21.96 -24.00 -33.56
N GLY A 108 -23.23 -23.74 -33.89
CA GLY A 108 -24.09 -24.71 -34.59
C GLY A 108 -23.75 -24.85 -36.08
N GLU A 109 -24.14 -26.00 -36.65
CA GLU A 109 -23.90 -26.46 -38.03
C GLU A 109 -24.31 -25.48 -39.16
N GLU A 110 -25.07 -24.42 -38.86
CA GLU A 110 -25.54 -23.42 -39.83
C GLU A 110 -24.72 -22.11 -39.87
N GLY A 111 -23.67 -21.97 -39.06
CA GLY A 111 -22.76 -20.81 -39.10
C GLY A 111 -23.40 -19.48 -38.67
N ALA A 112 -24.59 -19.49 -38.07
CA ALA A 112 -25.26 -18.32 -37.50
C ALA A 112 -25.15 -18.33 -35.98
N LEU A 113 -24.67 -17.21 -35.42
CA LEU A 113 -24.63 -16.96 -33.98
C LEU A 113 -26.04 -16.91 -33.38
N PRO A 114 -26.31 -17.55 -32.23
CA PRO A 114 -27.45 -17.18 -31.43
C PRO A 114 -27.34 -15.69 -31.09
N GLN A 115 -28.27 -14.86 -31.56
CA GLN A 115 -28.47 -13.51 -30.99
C GLN A 115 -28.93 -13.69 -29.56
N ARG A 116 -27.98 -13.78 -28.62
CA ARG A 116 -28.25 -13.82 -27.19
C ARG A 116 -27.54 -12.62 -26.59
N ASP A 117 -28.30 -11.53 -26.47
CA ASP A 117 -27.83 -10.24 -25.97
C ASP A 117 -27.46 -10.37 -24.48
N SER A 118 -26.21 -10.67 -24.15
CA SER A 118 -25.70 -10.31 -22.84
C SER A 118 -25.78 -8.79 -22.71
N LYS A 119 -26.42 -8.30 -21.65
CA LYS A 119 -26.54 -6.87 -21.38
C LYS A 119 -25.70 -6.54 -20.16
N VAL A 120 -24.88 -5.51 -20.32
CA VAL A 120 -24.25 -4.88 -19.17
C VAL A 120 -25.35 -4.13 -18.43
N VAL A 121 -25.69 -4.59 -17.22
CA VAL A 121 -26.76 -4.02 -16.38
C VAL A 121 -26.17 -3.39 -15.13
N ASP A 122 -26.84 -2.35 -14.63
CA ASP A 122 -26.46 -1.72 -13.37
C ASP A 122 -26.90 -2.62 -12.21
N VAL A 123 -26.08 -2.70 -11.17
CA VAL A 123 -26.38 -3.53 -9.99
C VAL A 123 -27.23 -2.73 -9.01
N GLU A 124 -28.38 -3.27 -8.62
CA GLU A 124 -29.18 -2.73 -7.52
C GLU A 124 -28.62 -3.24 -6.19
N LEU A 125 -28.22 -2.33 -5.29
CA LEU A 125 -27.64 -2.67 -4.00
C LEU A 125 -28.63 -2.45 -2.85
N ASN A 126 -28.65 -3.36 -1.88
CA ASN A 126 -29.35 -3.14 -0.61
C ASN A 126 -28.52 -2.24 0.34
N GLU A 127 -29.07 -1.90 1.51
CA GLU A 127 -28.41 -0.98 2.45
C GLU A 127 -27.03 -1.46 2.92
N SER A 128 -26.88 -2.75 3.28
CA SER A 128 -25.59 -3.34 3.70
C SER A 128 -24.56 -3.27 2.59
N GLU A 129 -24.95 -3.63 1.36
CA GLU A 129 -24.09 -3.59 0.18
C GLU A 129 -23.69 -2.16 -0.20
N MET A 130 -24.59 -1.19 -0.08
CA MET A 130 -24.26 0.23 -0.28
C MET A 130 -23.26 0.74 0.76
N VAL A 131 -23.41 0.33 2.02
CA VAL A 131 -22.40 0.60 3.08
C VAL A 131 -21.05 -0.03 2.71
N GLY A 132 -21.05 -1.25 2.18
CA GLY A 132 -19.87 -1.92 1.65
C GLY A 132 -19.18 -1.15 0.55
N ARG A 133 -19.93 -0.73 -0.47
CA ARG A 133 -19.41 0.09 -1.59
C ARG A 133 -18.86 1.42 -1.08
N ASN A 134 -19.59 2.14 -0.23
CA ASN A 134 -19.12 3.42 0.32
C ASN A 134 -17.85 3.23 1.17
N THR A 135 -17.75 2.12 1.89
CA THR A 135 -16.57 1.75 2.64
C THR A 135 -15.38 1.55 1.70
N TRP A 136 -15.53 0.73 0.66
CA TRP A 136 -14.48 0.52 -0.34
C TRP A 136 -14.03 1.80 -1.05
N MET A 137 -14.99 2.66 -1.39
CA MET A 137 -14.78 3.80 -2.25
C MET A 137 -14.32 5.08 -1.52
N ALA A 138 -14.70 5.29 -0.26
CA ALA A 138 -14.44 6.55 0.43
C ALA A 138 -13.88 6.43 1.85
N TRP A 139 -13.98 5.26 2.52
CA TRP A 139 -13.54 5.14 3.91
C TRP A 139 -12.01 5.24 4.00
N CYS A 140 -11.52 6.27 4.69
CA CYS A 140 -10.10 6.54 4.89
C CYS A 140 -9.57 6.06 6.25
N ALA A 141 -10.47 5.77 7.21
CA ALA A 141 -10.11 5.16 8.48
C ALA A 141 -8.99 5.89 9.25
N GLY A 142 -9.02 7.22 9.27
CA GLY A 142 -8.05 8.07 9.97
C GLY A 142 -6.67 8.15 9.30
N ASN A 143 -6.48 7.55 8.11
CA ASN A 143 -5.18 7.50 7.46
C ASN A 143 -4.74 8.84 6.85
N GLU A 144 -5.59 9.86 6.82
CA GLU A 144 -5.20 11.21 6.43
C GLU A 144 -4.09 11.78 7.33
N GLY A 145 -4.02 11.34 8.59
CA GLY A 145 -2.90 11.63 9.49
C GLY A 145 -1.59 10.96 9.04
N PHE A 146 -1.66 9.71 8.56
CA PHE A 146 -0.51 8.97 8.03
C PHE A 146 0.10 9.67 6.82
N TRP A 147 -0.73 10.04 5.84
CA TRP A 147 -0.27 10.63 4.59
C TRP A 147 0.23 12.06 4.78
N ASP A 148 -0.35 12.84 5.70
CA ASP A 148 0.18 14.15 6.11
C ASP A 148 1.54 14.00 6.81
N TRP A 149 1.68 13.02 7.71
CA TRP A 149 2.96 12.70 8.35
C TRP A 149 4.01 12.25 7.35
N LEU A 150 3.66 11.39 6.39
CA LEU A 150 4.58 11.02 5.30
C LEU A 150 4.99 12.22 4.47
N ALA A 151 4.09 13.18 4.23
CA ALA A 151 4.42 14.38 3.47
C ALA A 151 5.49 15.26 4.15
N THR A 152 5.62 15.16 5.47
CA THR A 152 6.72 15.79 6.21
C THR A 152 7.95 14.87 6.34
N ASP A 153 7.75 13.57 6.56
CA ASP A 153 8.79 12.65 7.05
C ASP A 153 9.40 11.71 5.98
N SER A 154 8.83 11.62 4.77
CA SER A 154 9.25 10.72 3.67
C SER A 154 10.43 11.21 2.82
N LEU A 155 11.45 11.85 3.39
CA LEU A 155 12.52 12.57 2.63
C LEU A 155 12.01 13.65 1.65
N GLY A 156 10.70 13.96 1.65
CA GLY A 156 10.10 15.15 1.05
C GLY A 156 9.62 14.93 -0.37
N PHE A 157 9.40 13.68 -0.76
CA PHE A 157 8.97 13.35 -2.12
C PHE A 157 7.52 12.91 -2.26
N ILE A 158 6.86 12.49 -1.17
CA ILE A 158 5.43 12.21 -1.12
C ILE A 158 4.71 13.49 -0.70
N ASP A 159 3.73 13.99 -1.47
CA ASP A 159 2.82 15.07 -1.04
C ASP A 159 1.50 14.96 -1.80
N LEU A 160 0.47 14.39 -1.16
CA LEU A 160 -0.83 14.17 -1.79
C LEU A 160 -1.61 15.47 -2.05
N VAL A 161 -1.31 16.56 -1.33
CA VAL A 161 -1.95 17.87 -1.58
C VAL A 161 -1.46 18.44 -2.92
N LYS A 162 -0.18 18.25 -3.26
CA LYS A 162 0.34 18.60 -4.59
C LYS A 162 -0.17 17.66 -5.68
N LEU A 163 -0.42 16.39 -5.36
CA LEU A 163 -0.90 15.41 -6.33
C LEU A 163 -2.30 15.73 -6.88
N ILE A 164 -3.18 16.27 -6.03
CA ILE A 164 -4.56 16.61 -6.40
C ILE A 164 -4.71 17.98 -7.06
N ASP A 165 -3.61 18.62 -7.45
CA ASP A 165 -3.62 19.94 -8.07
C ASP A 165 -4.48 19.96 -9.35
N THR A 166 -5.52 20.79 -9.35
CA THR A 166 -6.49 20.87 -10.46
C THR A 166 -5.88 21.35 -11.78
N ARG A 167 -4.75 22.07 -11.72
CA ARG A 167 -4.05 22.53 -12.93
C ARG A 167 -3.55 21.36 -13.78
N GLN A 168 -3.35 20.20 -13.15
CA GLN A 168 -2.92 18.96 -13.80
C GLN A 168 -4.08 18.02 -14.18
N ARG A 169 -5.35 18.39 -13.92
CA ARG A 169 -6.53 17.52 -14.11
C ARG A 169 -6.58 16.84 -15.49
N ASN A 170 -6.31 17.59 -16.56
CA ASN A 170 -6.41 17.10 -17.95
C ASN A 170 -5.18 16.26 -18.39
N LEU A 171 -4.14 16.22 -17.56
CA LEU A 171 -2.94 15.40 -17.78
C LEU A 171 -2.89 14.24 -16.79
N ARG A 172 -3.80 14.21 -15.81
CA ARG A 172 -3.69 13.40 -14.60
C ARG A 172 -3.65 11.92 -14.92
N PHE A 173 -4.59 11.43 -15.74
CA PHE A 173 -4.61 10.02 -16.17
C PHE A 173 -3.36 9.68 -17.00
N ARG A 174 -3.04 10.49 -18.00
CA ARG A 174 -1.91 10.23 -18.89
C ARG A 174 -0.57 10.13 -18.15
N GLU A 175 -0.31 11.05 -17.22
CA GLU A 175 0.99 11.13 -16.53
C GLU A 175 1.08 10.18 -15.33
N THR A 176 -0.02 10.03 -14.59
CA THR A 176 -0.02 9.37 -13.27
C THR A 176 -0.90 8.11 -13.19
N GLY A 177 -1.84 7.94 -14.12
CA GLY A 177 -2.86 6.88 -14.08
C GLY A 177 -4.01 7.15 -13.12
N LEU A 178 -4.03 8.30 -12.45
CA LEU A 178 -5.13 8.68 -11.56
C LEU A 178 -6.40 9.01 -12.33
N ILE A 179 -7.53 8.64 -11.73
CA ILE A 179 -8.85 8.84 -12.32
C ILE A 179 -9.51 10.06 -11.68
N ASN A 180 -9.99 10.94 -12.55
CA ASN A 180 -10.80 12.07 -12.19
C ASN A 180 -12.15 11.59 -11.65
N GLU A 181 -12.53 12.07 -10.47
CA GLU A 181 -13.85 11.77 -9.91
C GLU A 181 -14.95 12.41 -10.80
N PRO A 182 -16.01 11.65 -11.16
CA PRO A 182 -17.17 12.19 -11.86
C PRO A 182 -17.84 13.33 -11.07
N GLU A 183 -18.59 14.19 -11.77
CA GLU A 183 -19.30 15.35 -11.19
C GLU A 183 -18.39 16.45 -10.58
N MET A 184 -17.08 16.34 -10.78
CA MET A 184 -16.07 17.34 -10.42
C MET A 184 -15.49 18.00 -11.68
N ASP A 185 -15.01 19.24 -11.56
CA ASP A 185 -14.42 19.98 -12.68
C ASP A 185 -13.26 20.88 -12.24
N ARG A 186 -12.39 21.23 -13.21
CA ARG A 186 -11.31 22.20 -13.03
C ARG A 186 -11.87 23.60 -12.94
N ARG A 187 -11.54 24.32 -11.87
CA ARG A 187 -11.79 25.76 -11.78
C ARG A 187 -10.52 26.54 -12.08
N GLY A 188 -10.67 27.74 -12.64
CA GLY A 188 -9.57 28.65 -12.98
C GLY A 188 -8.97 29.43 -11.81
N GLU A 189 -9.43 29.21 -10.58
CA GLU A 189 -9.01 29.98 -9.39
C GLU A 189 -8.65 29.06 -8.22
N PRO A 190 -7.67 29.43 -7.37
CA PRO A 190 -7.34 28.69 -6.16
C PRO A 190 -8.40 28.87 -5.07
N SER A 191 -8.39 27.97 -4.08
CA SER A 191 -9.15 28.10 -2.83
C SER A 191 -8.69 29.32 -2.00
N GLU A 192 -9.42 29.64 -0.92
CA GLU A 192 -9.06 30.72 0.02
C GLU A 192 -7.66 30.55 0.66
N PHE A 193 -7.11 29.34 0.64
CA PHE A 193 -5.76 29.04 1.13
C PHE A 193 -4.71 29.02 0.01
N GLY A 194 -5.05 29.40 -1.22
CA GLY A 194 -4.14 29.37 -2.37
C GLY A 194 -3.88 27.97 -2.94
N ILE A 195 -4.63 26.94 -2.50
CA ILE A 195 -4.53 25.57 -3.02
C ILE A 195 -5.48 25.37 -4.20
N TRP A 196 -4.97 24.74 -5.26
CA TRP A 196 -5.68 24.47 -6.51
C TRP A 196 -6.44 23.13 -6.46
N LEU A 197 -7.75 23.17 -6.17
CA LEU A 197 -8.58 21.97 -5.99
C LEU A 197 -9.65 21.85 -7.08
N ASP A 198 -10.00 20.62 -7.44
CA ASP A 198 -11.18 20.35 -8.26
C ASP A 198 -12.45 20.76 -7.49
N THR A 199 -13.46 21.25 -8.20
CA THR A 199 -14.70 21.75 -7.60
C THR A 199 -15.92 20.98 -8.10
N PRO A 200 -16.96 20.77 -7.25
CA PRO A 200 -18.20 20.16 -7.68
C PRO A 200 -18.85 20.90 -8.86
N GLN A 201 -19.45 20.18 -9.81
CA GLN A 201 -20.18 20.77 -10.93
C GLN A 201 -21.50 21.40 -10.50
N ASP A 202 -22.18 20.83 -9.48
CA ASP A 202 -23.43 21.36 -8.94
C ASP A 202 -23.18 22.62 -8.06
N PRO A 203 -23.78 23.78 -8.39
CA PRO A 203 -23.63 25.00 -7.60
C PRO A 203 -24.03 24.86 -6.11
N ARG A 204 -25.04 24.06 -5.79
CA ARG A 204 -25.54 23.87 -4.42
C ARG A 204 -24.50 23.13 -3.58
N ILE A 205 -23.91 22.07 -4.13
CA ILE A 205 -22.82 21.31 -3.49
C ILE A 205 -21.58 22.20 -3.30
N ARG A 206 -21.26 23.06 -4.28
CA ARG A 206 -20.16 24.04 -4.14
C ARG A 206 -20.42 25.03 -3.01
N GLN A 207 -21.63 25.58 -2.93
CA GLN A 207 -21.99 26.55 -1.89
C GLN A 207 -21.94 25.90 -0.50
N TRP A 208 -22.50 24.70 -0.37
CA TRP A 208 -22.39 23.90 0.85
C TRP A 208 -20.93 23.68 1.25
N ARG A 209 -20.07 23.25 0.31
CA ARG A 209 -18.64 22.98 0.57
C ARG A 209 -17.92 24.23 1.07
N SER A 210 -18.21 25.40 0.49
CA SER A 210 -17.62 26.66 0.93
C SER A 210 -18.04 27.02 2.37
N LYS A 211 -19.31 26.83 2.72
CA LYS A 211 -19.83 27.10 4.08
C LYS A 211 -19.23 26.14 5.11
N TYR A 212 -19.20 24.84 4.80
CA TYR A 212 -18.57 23.81 5.64
C TYR A 212 -17.11 24.18 5.95
N LEU A 213 -16.30 24.40 4.92
CA LEU A 213 -14.88 24.74 5.10
C LEU A 213 -14.69 26.01 5.92
N SER A 214 -15.43 27.08 5.63
CA SER A 214 -15.34 28.33 6.39
C SER A 214 -15.65 28.14 7.88
N LYS A 215 -16.77 27.45 8.22
CA LYS A 215 -17.18 27.21 9.62
C LYS A 215 -16.16 26.32 10.34
N THR A 216 -15.73 25.23 9.69
CA THR A 216 -14.78 24.27 10.27
C THR A 216 -13.41 24.91 10.51
N PHE A 217 -12.85 25.64 9.53
CA PHE A 217 -11.56 26.31 9.71
C PHE A 217 -11.62 27.43 10.74
N GLN A 218 -12.75 28.13 10.86
CA GLN A 218 -12.95 29.09 11.95
C GLN A 218 -12.86 28.39 13.31
N GLN A 219 -13.62 27.32 13.52
CA GLN A 219 -13.61 26.57 14.79
C GLN A 219 -12.24 25.98 15.11
N ILE A 220 -11.52 25.44 14.11
CA ILE A 220 -10.14 24.94 14.26
C ILE A 220 -9.19 26.06 14.69
N SER A 221 -9.29 27.24 14.05
CA SER A 221 -8.42 28.37 14.35
C SER A 221 -8.58 28.92 15.78
N GLU A 222 -9.78 28.77 16.34
CA GLU A 222 -10.16 29.16 17.69
C GLU A 222 -9.87 28.07 18.75
N GLY A 223 -9.51 26.85 18.34
CA GLY A 223 -9.28 25.74 19.26
C GLY A 223 -10.57 25.14 19.83
N ARG A 224 -11.68 25.24 19.09
CA ARG A 224 -13.03 24.81 19.54
C ARG A 224 -13.60 23.65 18.74
N HIS A 225 -12.88 23.13 17.75
CA HIS A 225 -13.37 22.05 16.91
C HIS A 225 -13.17 20.68 17.59
N LYS A 226 -14.18 19.80 17.51
CA LYS A 226 -14.17 18.46 18.13
C LYS A 226 -13.01 17.56 17.70
N SER A 227 -12.48 17.73 16.48
CA SER A 227 -11.31 16.96 16.01
C SER A 227 -10.00 17.34 16.73
N GLN A 228 -9.98 18.41 17.53
CA GLN A 228 -8.80 18.82 18.31
C GLN A 228 -8.77 18.20 19.71
N ILE A 229 -9.85 17.55 20.15
CA ILE A 229 -9.96 17.01 21.52
C ILE A 229 -8.90 15.92 21.74
N GLY A 230 -8.10 16.07 22.79
CA GLY A 230 -7.03 15.14 23.13
C GLY A 230 -5.77 15.25 22.25
N LEU A 231 -5.75 16.16 21.26
CA LEU A 231 -4.59 16.38 20.40
C LEU A 231 -3.66 17.46 20.96
N SER A 232 -2.37 17.25 20.80
CA SER A 232 -1.30 18.15 21.24
C SER A 232 -0.41 18.56 20.08
N ARG A 233 0.09 19.80 20.12
CA ARG A 233 0.96 20.36 19.08
C ARG A 233 2.24 19.53 18.91
N ARG A 234 2.71 19.41 17.66
CA ARG A 234 4.00 18.80 17.34
C ARG A 234 5.16 19.64 17.88
N VAL A 235 6.07 19.04 18.64
CA VAL A 235 7.26 19.70 19.19
C VAL A 235 8.51 19.37 18.36
N ALA A 236 9.63 20.03 18.64
CA ALA A 236 10.83 20.02 17.78
C ALA A 236 11.54 18.65 17.65
N ASN A 237 11.18 17.66 18.46
CA ASN A 237 11.68 16.29 18.35
C ASN A 237 10.85 15.42 17.38
N GLY A 238 9.71 15.91 16.91
CA GLY A 238 8.80 15.19 16.01
C GLY A 238 7.54 14.67 16.69
N ASP A 239 7.49 14.68 18.04
CA ASP A 239 6.39 14.12 18.84
C ASP A 239 5.23 15.11 18.99
N TYR A 240 4.02 14.59 19.14
CA TYR A 240 2.81 15.36 19.43
C TYR A 240 2.58 15.49 20.94
N SER A 241 3.52 16.14 21.64
CA SER A 241 3.52 16.28 23.11
C SER A 241 3.54 17.72 23.60
N GLY A 242 3.26 18.68 22.71
CA GLY A 242 3.22 20.10 23.02
C GLY A 242 1.93 20.54 23.72
N GLU A 243 1.60 21.83 23.57
CA GLU A 243 0.34 22.38 24.09
C GLU A 243 -0.88 21.70 23.45
N LEU A 244 -1.92 21.48 24.24
CA LEU A 244 -3.21 20.96 23.77
C LEU A 244 -3.84 21.92 22.77
N LEU A 245 -4.41 21.37 21.69
CA LEU A 245 -5.06 22.16 20.64
C LEU A 245 -6.46 22.62 21.04
N TYR A 246 -7.24 21.72 21.65
CA TYR A 246 -8.58 22.03 22.10
C TYR A 246 -8.55 22.86 23.38
N LYS A 247 -9.30 23.97 23.39
CA LYS A 247 -9.36 24.97 24.47
C LYS A 247 -10.75 25.08 25.12
N GLY A 248 -11.76 24.42 24.55
CA GLY A 248 -13.12 24.39 25.10
C GLY A 248 -13.27 23.39 26.25
N ASP A 249 -14.49 23.30 26.79
CA ASP A 249 -14.86 22.22 27.71
C ASP A 249 -15.21 20.96 26.89
N PRO A 250 -14.57 19.80 27.12
CA PRO A 250 -14.94 18.56 26.46
C PRO A 250 -16.41 18.15 26.72
N GLN A 251 -17.01 18.59 27.83
CA GLN A 251 -18.43 18.35 28.15
C GLN A 251 -19.40 19.13 27.25
N GLU A 252 -18.95 20.12 26.47
CA GLU A 252 -19.82 20.81 25.49
C GLU A 252 -20.38 19.86 24.41
N TYR A 253 -19.74 18.71 24.21
CA TYR A 253 -20.17 17.66 23.30
C TYR A 253 -20.86 16.49 24.00
N GLU A 254 -21.04 16.55 25.33
CA GLU A 254 -21.74 15.55 26.11
C GLU A 254 -23.22 15.48 25.66
N GLY A 255 -23.64 14.34 25.11
CA GLY A 255 -24.97 14.14 24.54
C GLY A 255 -25.13 14.52 23.05
N ARG A 256 -24.14 15.18 22.42
CA ARG A 256 -24.09 15.34 20.95
C ARG A 256 -23.46 14.08 20.35
N ARG A 257 -24.28 13.11 19.98
CA ARG A 257 -23.82 11.78 19.56
C ARG A 257 -23.52 11.77 18.06
N GLY A 258 -22.26 11.52 17.70
CA GLY A 258 -21.84 11.22 16.32
C GLY A 258 -21.46 12.43 15.46
N TYR A 259 -21.13 12.16 14.19
CA TYR A 259 -20.85 13.19 13.20
C TYR A 259 -22.15 13.72 12.60
N GLU A 260 -22.44 15.00 12.85
CA GLU A 260 -23.66 15.66 12.40
C GLU A 260 -23.69 15.82 10.87
N TYR A 261 -24.88 15.69 10.31
CA TYR A 261 -25.12 15.76 8.88
C TYR A 261 -25.23 17.23 8.40
N PRO A 262 -25.07 17.55 7.10
CA PRO A 262 -25.04 18.88 6.50
C PRO A 262 -26.01 19.96 6.99
N SER A 263 -27.15 19.62 7.61
CA SER A 263 -28.19 20.58 7.99
C SER A 263 -27.70 21.71 8.89
N GLU A 264 -26.68 21.49 9.73
CA GLU A 264 -26.10 22.53 10.58
C GLU A 264 -25.12 23.49 9.87
N TYR A 265 -24.68 23.15 8.65
CA TYR A 265 -23.78 23.98 7.83
C TYR A 265 -24.53 24.82 6.80
N CYS A 266 -25.84 24.64 6.73
CA CYS A 266 -26.72 25.44 5.89
C CYS A 266 -27.98 25.82 6.69
N GLU A 267 -27.81 26.84 7.53
CA GLU A 267 -28.94 27.62 8.03
C GLU A 267 -29.73 28.14 6.80
N GLU A 268 -31.06 27.99 6.81
CA GLU A 268 -32.01 28.42 5.77
C GLU A 268 -32.27 27.45 4.58
N LEU A 269 -31.89 26.17 4.64
CA LEU A 269 -32.34 25.20 3.61
C LEU A 269 -33.80 24.84 3.79
N ASP A 270 -34.56 24.81 2.69
CA ASP A 270 -35.85 24.11 2.70
C ASP A 270 -35.67 22.59 2.76
N GLU A 271 -36.74 21.88 3.08
CA GLU A 271 -36.72 20.43 3.26
C GLU A 271 -36.26 19.68 2.00
N SER A 272 -36.56 20.21 0.82
CA SER A 272 -36.23 19.59 -0.47
C SER A 272 -34.76 19.75 -0.81
N GLU A 273 -34.16 20.92 -0.53
CA GLU A 273 -32.75 21.18 -0.75
C GLU A 273 -31.88 20.44 0.26
N ALA A 274 -32.32 20.38 1.53
CA ALA A 274 -31.69 19.54 2.54
C ALA A 274 -31.73 18.07 2.11
N ALA A 275 -32.89 17.54 1.69
CA ALA A 275 -33.01 16.16 1.19
C ALA A 275 -32.11 15.89 -0.03
N PHE A 276 -31.98 16.86 -0.95
CA PHE A 276 -31.08 16.74 -2.10
C PHE A 276 -29.61 16.64 -1.68
N LEU A 277 -29.10 17.58 -0.88
CA LEU A 277 -27.71 17.56 -0.40
C LEU A 277 -27.42 16.29 0.39
N ASN A 278 -28.39 15.89 1.20
CA ASN A 278 -28.40 14.66 1.97
C ASN A 278 -28.35 13.39 1.11
N SER A 279 -28.70 13.48 -0.18
CA SER A 279 -28.60 12.35 -1.10
C SER A 279 -27.29 12.32 -1.91
N LYS A 280 -26.50 13.41 -1.84
CA LYS A 280 -25.34 13.64 -2.72
C LYS A 280 -24.03 13.84 -1.98
N ILE A 281 -24.05 14.06 -0.68
CA ILE A 281 -22.85 14.39 0.10
C ILE A 281 -22.71 13.37 1.24
N PRO A 282 -21.72 12.47 1.17
CA PRO A 282 -21.38 11.61 2.29
C PRO A 282 -21.01 12.46 3.53
N PRO A 283 -21.28 11.98 4.77
CA PRO A 283 -20.91 12.72 5.98
C PRO A 283 -19.40 13.11 5.95
N PRO A 284 -19.06 14.40 5.92
CA PRO A 284 -17.69 14.85 5.64
C PRO A 284 -16.72 14.51 6.75
N ASP A 285 -17.18 14.44 7.99
CA ASP A 285 -16.31 14.08 9.10
C ASP A 285 -16.02 12.56 9.16
N MET A 286 -16.80 11.74 8.42
CA MET A 286 -16.59 10.30 8.29
C MET A 286 -15.79 9.95 7.02
N TYR A 287 -16.10 10.59 5.89
CA TYR A 287 -15.53 10.25 4.57
C TYR A 287 -14.64 11.32 3.97
N GLY A 288 -14.52 12.47 4.61
CA GLY A 288 -13.94 13.66 3.98
C GLY A 288 -14.80 14.15 2.83
N ILE A 289 -14.41 15.29 2.26
CA ILE A 289 -15.00 15.81 1.03
C ILE A 289 -14.19 15.36 -0.18
N SER A 290 -14.80 15.35 -1.36
CA SER A 290 -14.10 14.96 -2.59
C SER A 290 -12.88 15.84 -2.89
N SER A 291 -11.76 15.20 -3.21
CA SER A 291 -10.57 15.87 -3.75
C SER A 291 -10.65 16.13 -5.26
N GLY A 292 -11.60 15.47 -5.97
CA GLY A 292 -11.64 15.40 -7.43
C GLY A 292 -10.87 14.22 -8.04
N VAL A 293 -10.23 13.40 -7.21
CA VAL A 293 -9.53 12.17 -7.60
C VAL A 293 -10.17 10.99 -6.89
N ILE A 294 -10.48 9.93 -7.64
CA ILE A 294 -11.06 8.70 -7.09
C ILE A 294 -10.16 8.14 -5.98
N GLY A 295 -10.78 7.87 -4.83
CA GLY A 295 -10.13 7.29 -3.67
C GLY A 295 -9.29 8.25 -2.82
N LEU A 296 -9.23 9.54 -3.16
CA LEU A 296 -8.60 10.56 -2.31
C LEU A 296 -9.63 11.54 -1.75
N ARG A 297 -9.62 11.73 -0.44
CA ARG A 297 -10.59 12.55 0.29
C ARG A 297 -9.90 13.66 1.08
N LEU A 298 -10.54 14.81 1.20
CA LEU A 298 -10.00 15.98 1.88
C LEU A 298 -10.60 16.14 3.27
N PHE A 299 -9.74 16.37 4.25
CA PHE A 299 -10.10 16.65 5.63
C PHE A 299 -9.45 17.98 6.06
N PRO A 300 -10.20 18.93 6.66
CA PRO A 300 -9.61 20.09 7.30
C PRO A 300 -8.59 19.65 8.37
N ASN A 301 -7.37 20.19 8.31
CA ASN A 301 -6.31 19.76 9.21
C ASN A 301 -6.54 20.32 10.63
N PRO A 302 -6.74 19.47 11.66
CA PRO A 302 -6.98 19.93 13.05
C PRO A 302 -5.83 20.77 13.63
N PHE A 303 -4.63 20.65 13.06
CA PHE A 303 -3.43 21.38 13.46
C PHE A 303 -3.32 22.76 12.80
N PHE A 304 -4.17 23.09 11.82
CA PHE A 304 -4.12 24.37 11.08
C PHE A 304 -4.76 25.53 11.88
N ASP A 305 -4.26 25.73 13.09
CA ASP A 305 -4.72 26.78 13.99
C ASP A 305 -4.25 28.19 13.59
N SER A 306 -4.58 29.20 14.40
CA SER A 306 -4.22 30.60 14.13
C SER A 306 -2.71 30.82 13.89
N GLN A 307 -1.83 30.06 14.57
CA GLN A 307 -0.39 30.18 14.36
C GLN A 307 0.05 29.49 13.05
N ALA A 308 -0.50 28.32 12.76
CA ALA A 308 -0.23 27.63 11.49
C ALA A 308 -0.71 28.47 10.29
N LYS A 309 -1.91 29.05 10.38
CA LYS A 309 -2.48 29.94 9.37
C LYS A 309 -1.59 31.17 9.12
N ALA A 310 -1.02 31.77 10.16
CA ALA A 310 -0.09 32.90 10.03
C ALA A 310 1.24 32.54 9.36
N ASN A 311 1.67 31.27 9.46
CA ASN A 311 2.89 30.77 8.85
C ASN A 311 2.68 30.21 7.43
N TRP A 312 1.43 30.12 6.97
CA TRP A 312 1.07 29.54 5.68
C TRP A 312 1.33 30.48 4.51
N ASP A 313 2.03 29.99 3.50
CA ASP A 313 2.33 30.69 2.25
C ASP A 313 2.18 29.71 1.07
N SER A 314 1.14 29.94 0.27
CA SER A 314 0.79 29.04 -0.85
C SER A 314 1.77 29.13 -2.02
N GLU A 315 2.34 30.31 -2.30
CA GLU A 315 3.30 30.48 -3.40
C GLU A 315 4.58 29.73 -3.09
N ARG A 316 5.07 29.84 -1.85
CA ARG A 316 6.22 29.07 -1.36
C ARG A 316 5.93 27.58 -1.25
N PHE A 317 4.70 27.18 -0.91
CA PHE A 317 4.32 25.77 -0.90
C PHE A 317 4.52 25.11 -2.27
N TYR A 318 4.17 25.80 -3.36
CA TYR A 318 4.38 25.26 -4.71
C TYR A 318 5.82 25.41 -5.21
N ASN A 319 6.50 26.51 -4.89
CA ASN A 319 7.71 26.91 -5.60
C ASN A 319 9.01 26.88 -4.75
N ASP A 320 8.94 26.75 -3.43
CA ASP A 320 10.10 26.79 -2.52
C ASP A 320 10.28 25.47 -1.77
N LYS A 321 11.21 24.64 -2.24
CA LYS A 321 11.56 23.35 -1.60
C LYS A 321 11.91 23.50 -0.13
N SER A 322 12.62 24.56 0.22
CA SER A 322 13.05 24.79 1.60
C SER A 322 11.86 25.03 2.55
N TYR A 323 10.73 25.49 2.02
CA TYR A 323 9.48 25.72 2.74
C TYR A 323 8.60 24.47 2.75
N TYR A 324 8.24 23.92 1.59
CA TYR A 324 7.30 22.79 1.54
C TYR A 324 7.88 21.48 2.07
N SER A 325 9.22 21.36 2.14
CA SER A 325 9.87 20.20 2.73
C SER A 325 10.16 20.37 4.22
N ASP A 326 9.74 21.48 4.86
CA ASP A 326 9.92 21.71 6.29
C ASP A 326 9.01 20.77 7.10
N PRO A 327 9.55 19.93 7.99
CA PRO A 327 8.75 19.01 8.80
C PRO A 327 7.78 19.70 9.78
N LYS A 328 7.91 21.02 9.99
CA LYS A 328 7.01 21.82 10.84
C LYS A 328 5.90 22.52 10.08
N LEU A 329 5.89 22.44 8.75
CA LEU A 329 4.83 23.03 7.94
C LEU A 329 3.52 22.29 8.20
N VAL A 330 2.49 23.03 8.61
CA VAL A 330 1.13 22.52 8.74
C VAL A 330 0.33 22.99 7.53
N ARG A 331 -0.18 22.04 6.75
CA ARG A 331 -1.01 22.31 5.56
C ARG A 331 -2.47 22.53 5.96
N PRO A 332 -3.27 23.32 5.20
CA PRO A 332 -4.69 23.52 5.49
C PRO A 332 -5.49 22.21 5.46
N PHE A 333 -5.13 21.29 4.58
CA PHE A 333 -5.84 20.02 4.40
C PHE A 333 -4.91 18.83 4.65
N ARG A 334 -5.48 17.77 5.22
CA ARG A 334 -4.97 16.40 5.14
C ARG A 334 -5.69 15.67 4.01
N VAL A 335 -4.99 14.76 3.34
CA VAL A 335 -5.58 13.92 2.28
C VAL A 335 -5.65 12.49 2.78
N GLY A 336 -6.86 11.96 2.92
CA GLY A 336 -7.11 10.55 3.21
C GLY A 336 -7.17 9.73 1.93
N MET A 337 -6.85 8.45 2.05
CA MET A 337 -6.85 7.48 0.96
C MET A 337 -7.83 6.35 1.27
N SER A 338 -8.71 5.99 0.34
CA SER A 338 -9.53 4.78 0.42
C SER A 338 -8.95 3.67 -0.47
N CYS A 339 -9.50 2.45 -0.35
CA CYS A 339 -9.08 1.32 -1.17
C CYS A 339 -9.27 1.57 -2.68
N ALA A 340 -10.24 2.40 -3.06
CA ALA A 340 -10.49 2.76 -4.45
C ALA A 340 -9.30 3.42 -5.17
N PHE A 341 -8.39 4.07 -4.44
CA PHE A 341 -7.19 4.66 -5.04
C PHE A 341 -6.33 3.63 -5.78
N CYS A 342 -6.24 2.41 -5.22
CA CYS A 342 -5.49 1.29 -5.81
C CYS A 342 -6.37 0.31 -6.59
N HIS A 343 -7.68 0.27 -6.33
CA HIS A 343 -8.55 -0.79 -6.85
C HIS A 343 -9.57 -0.36 -7.92
N THR A 344 -9.74 0.93 -8.16
CA THR A 344 -10.66 1.42 -9.20
C THR A 344 -9.95 1.67 -10.51
N SER A 345 -10.57 1.24 -11.62
CA SER A 345 -10.18 1.69 -12.96
C SER A 345 -11.38 1.86 -13.89
N PHE A 346 -11.11 2.21 -15.14
CA PHE A 346 -12.13 2.29 -16.17
C PHE A 346 -12.71 0.90 -16.47
N HIS A 347 -14.03 0.82 -16.40
CA HIS A 347 -14.81 -0.40 -16.58
C HIS A 347 -14.56 -1.01 -17.97
N PRO A 348 -14.01 -2.24 -18.08
CA PRO A 348 -13.70 -2.85 -19.38
C PRO A 348 -14.91 -2.99 -20.33
N LEU A 349 -16.09 -3.26 -19.76
CA LEU A 349 -17.34 -3.35 -20.53
C LEU A 349 -17.99 -1.98 -20.86
N ARG A 350 -17.53 -0.88 -20.26
CA ARG A 350 -18.07 0.47 -20.48
C ARG A 350 -16.97 1.54 -20.36
N PRO A 351 -15.86 1.45 -21.13
CA PRO A 351 -14.79 2.42 -21.02
C PRO A 351 -15.30 3.83 -21.38
N PRO A 352 -14.72 4.90 -20.81
CA PRO A 352 -15.12 6.26 -21.15
C PRO A 352 -14.72 6.60 -22.60
N SER A 353 -15.45 7.53 -23.21
CA SER A 353 -15.04 8.13 -24.48
C SER A 353 -13.94 9.20 -24.32
N ASP A 354 -13.80 9.76 -23.12
CA ASP A 354 -12.75 10.70 -22.71
C ASP A 354 -12.36 10.39 -21.26
N GLU A 355 -11.12 9.98 -21.05
CA GLU A 355 -10.56 9.63 -19.75
C GLU A 355 -10.53 10.79 -18.74
N ASN A 356 -10.59 12.04 -19.21
CA ASN A 356 -10.55 13.23 -18.34
C ASN A 356 -11.92 13.56 -17.76
N TYR A 357 -13.00 13.11 -18.41
CA TYR A 357 -14.39 13.36 -18.03
C TYR A 357 -15.22 12.05 -17.95
N PRO A 358 -14.81 11.07 -17.12
CA PRO A 358 -15.56 9.84 -16.97
C PRO A 358 -16.89 10.07 -16.24
N GLN A 359 -17.85 9.18 -16.49
CA GLN A 359 -19.08 9.06 -15.70
C GLN A 359 -18.97 7.89 -14.72
N TRP A 360 -19.84 7.83 -13.70
CA TRP A 360 -19.86 6.71 -12.74
C TRP A 360 -19.96 5.33 -13.40
N LYS A 361 -20.80 5.21 -14.45
CA LYS A 361 -20.96 3.99 -15.25
C LYS A 361 -19.69 3.52 -15.98
N ASN A 362 -18.69 4.40 -16.09
CA ASN A 362 -17.41 4.10 -16.73
C ASN A 362 -16.37 3.56 -15.75
N LEU A 363 -16.70 3.41 -14.46
CA LEU A 363 -15.77 2.97 -13.42
C LEU A 363 -16.17 1.61 -12.86
N SER A 364 -15.16 0.82 -12.50
CA SER A 364 -15.31 -0.43 -11.74
C SER A 364 -14.40 -0.36 -10.53
N GLY A 365 -14.97 -0.63 -9.34
CA GLY A 365 -14.22 -0.61 -8.08
C GLY A 365 -13.34 -1.84 -7.85
N ASN A 366 -13.42 -2.86 -8.70
CA ASN A 366 -12.81 -4.17 -8.47
C ASN A 366 -11.83 -4.61 -9.56
N ILE A 367 -11.59 -3.83 -10.62
CA ILE A 367 -10.68 -4.22 -11.71
C ILE A 367 -9.19 -3.92 -11.43
N GLY A 368 -8.88 -3.14 -10.38
CA GLY A 368 -7.51 -2.72 -10.06
C GLY A 368 -7.08 -1.47 -10.83
N ALA A 369 -6.27 -0.59 -10.23
CA ALA A 369 -5.79 0.65 -10.85
C ALA A 369 -4.64 0.38 -11.86
N GLN A 370 -4.96 -0.29 -12.96
CA GLN A 370 -4.03 -0.85 -13.95
C GLN A 370 -3.06 0.15 -14.61
N TYR A 371 -3.38 1.44 -14.57
CA TYR A 371 -2.61 2.51 -15.23
C TYR A 371 -1.78 3.35 -14.24
N LEU A 372 -1.98 3.14 -12.93
CA LEU A 372 -1.37 3.93 -11.86
C LEU A 372 0.16 3.80 -11.87
N SER A 373 0.85 4.91 -11.62
CA SER A 373 2.30 4.94 -11.46
C SER A 373 2.72 5.40 -10.09
N MET A 374 3.36 4.51 -9.34
CA MET A 374 3.87 4.84 -8.01
C MET A 374 4.93 5.94 -8.07
N ARG A 375 5.84 5.90 -9.04
CA ARG A 375 6.80 6.99 -9.23
C ARG A 375 6.13 8.34 -9.52
N ALA A 376 4.98 8.35 -10.21
CA ALA A 376 4.23 9.57 -10.49
C ALA A 376 3.43 10.09 -9.30
N THR A 377 2.85 9.19 -8.53
CA THR A 377 1.90 9.53 -7.48
C THR A 377 2.58 9.79 -6.15
N VAL A 378 3.47 8.89 -5.73
CA VAL A 378 4.20 9.03 -4.46
C VAL A 378 5.61 9.57 -4.64
N GLY A 379 6.19 9.48 -5.84
CA GLY A 379 7.55 9.95 -6.16
C GLY A 379 7.63 11.24 -6.98
N ALA A 380 6.54 12.02 -7.09
CA ALA A 380 6.41 13.12 -8.05
C ALA A 380 7.52 14.19 -7.98
N GLN A 381 8.09 14.38 -6.79
CA GLN A 381 9.15 15.38 -6.55
C GLN A 381 10.57 14.82 -6.73
N LEU A 382 10.71 13.53 -7.07
CA LEU A 382 12.02 12.90 -7.28
C LEU A 382 12.55 13.20 -8.68
N THR A 383 13.86 13.39 -8.76
CA THR A 383 14.59 13.56 -10.01
C THR A 383 15.40 12.30 -10.37
N PRO A 384 15.69 12.04 -11.66
CA PRO A 384 16.40 10.83 -12.10
C PRO A 384 17.81 10.62 -11.53
N ASP A 385 18.44 11.63 -10.92
CA ASP A 385 19.73 11.49 -10.21
C ASP A 385 19.57 10.92 -8.80
N GLN A 386 18.34 10.70 -8.33
CA GLN A 386 18.06 10.10 -7.04
C GLN A 386 17.78 8.60 -7.20
N PHE A 387 18.44 7.73 -6.43
CA PHE A 387 18.23 6.28 -6.54
C PHE A 387 16.77 5.87 -6.27
N VAL A 388 16.09 6.54 -5.34
CA VAL A 388 14.67 6.28 -5.01
C VAL A 388 13.75 6.52 -6.21
N TYR A 389 14.12 7.41 -7.13
CA TYR A 389 13.39 7.58 -8.40
C TYR A 389 13.35 6.28 -9.18
N HIS A 390 14.52 5.64 -9.35
CA HIS A 390 14.64 4.38 -10.09
C HIS A 390 14.00 3.22 -9.35
N LEU A 391 14.01 3.23 -8.01
CA LEU A 391 13.30 2.25 -7.21
C LEU A 391 11.78 2.31 -7.47
N LEU A 392 11.19 3.50 -7.40
CA LEU A 392 9.76 3.67 -7.68
C LEU A 392 9.41 3.44 -9.15
N GLU A 393 10.26 3.87 -10.08
CA GLU A 393 10.03 3.66 -11.51
C GLU A 393 10.20 2.17 -11.88
N SER A 394 10.99 1.40 -11.12
CA SER A 394 11.10 -0.05 -11.30
C SER A 394 9.85 -0.84 -10.97
N GLN A 395 8.80 -0.18 -10.46
CA GLN A 395 7.47 -0.74 -10.28
C GLN A 395 6.65 -0.43 -11.54
N PRO A 396 6.40 -1.42 -12.41
CA PRO A 396 5.66 -1.19 -13.65
C PRO A 396 4.26 -0.63 -13.38
N ARG A 397 3.68 0.01 -14.39
CA ARG A 397 2.35 0.64 -14.26
C ARG A 397 1.31 -0.42 -13.86
N GLY A 398 0.41 -0.05 -12.95
CA GLY A 398 -0.57 -0.98 -12.37
C GLY A 398 -0.01 -1.88 -11.27
N THR A 399 1.22 -1.65 -10.81
CA THR A 399 1.84 -2.38 -9.69
C THR A 399 2.24 -1.45 -8.55
N ILE A 400 2.33 -2.00 -7.34
CA ILE A 400 2.75 -1.29 -6.13
C ILE A 400 3.50 -2.23 -5.19
N ASP A 401 4.57 -1.73 -4.59
CA ASP A 401 5.21 -2.33 -3.42
C ASP A 401 4.83 -1.52 -2.17
N THR A 402 3.85 -2.03 -1.40
CA THR A 402 3.42 -1.42 -0.14
C THR A 402 4.45 -1.59 0.98
N SER A 403 5.39 -2.54 0.85
CA SER A 403 6.47 -2.72 1.81
C SER A 403 7.47 -1.56 1.74
N LEU A 404 7.50 -0.72 0.70
CA LEU A 404 8.45 0.40 0.63
C LEU A 404 8.44 1.29 1.89
N ILE A 405 7.25 1.50 2.49
CA ILE A 405 7.09 2.33 3.69
C ILE A 405 7.46 1.55 4.96
N ALA A 406 7.11 0.27 5.05
CA ALA A 406 7.50 -0.65 6.11
C ALA A 406 8.34 -1.80 5.54
N SER A 407 9.61 -1.50 5.23
CA SER A 407 10.44 -2.36 4.37
C SER A 407 10.70 -3.75 4.96
N ASP A 408 10.39 -4.80 4.19
CA ASP A 408 10.91 -6.15 4.37
C ASP A 408 12.25 -6.36 3.64
N SER A 409 12.79 -5.28 3.07
CA SER A 409 14.02 -5.19 2.30
C SER A 409 14.00 -6.05 1.04
N ILE A 410 12.87 -6.08 0.35
CA ILE A 410 12.70 -6.68 -0.97
C ILE A 410 11.87 -5.71 -1.82
N ASN A 411 12.40 -5.29 -2.95
CA ASN A 411 11.61 -4.60 -3.97
C ASN A 411 10.77 -5.65 -4.72
N ASN A 412 9.50 -5.77 -4.33
CA ASN A 412 8.59 -6.78 -4.87
C ASN A 412 7.26 -6.17 -5.34
N PRO A 413 7.29 -5.27 -6.35
CA PRO A 413 6.08 -4.65 -6.87
C PRO A 413 5.08 -5.72 -7.27
N ASN A 414 3.84 -5.49 -6.85
CA ASN A 414 2.75 -6.42 -7.08
C ASN A 414 1.61 -5.76 -7.85
N THR A 415 0.96 -6.49 -8.75
CA THR A 415 -0.25 -6.05 -9.44
C THR A 415 -1.29 -5.61 -8.42
N MET A 416 -1.91 -4.46 -8.68
CA MET A 416 -3.14 -4.08 -8.00
C MET A 416 -4.24 -5.01 -8.51
N ASN A 417 -4.39 -6.14 -7.82
CA ASN A 417 -5.18 -7.27 -8.30
C ASN A 417 -6.63 -6.89 -8.57
N ALA A 418 -7.14 -7.38 -9.69
CA ALA A 418 -8.57 -7.45 -9.92
C ALA A 418 -9.19 -8.45 -8.94
N VAL A 419 -10.37 -8.12 -8.42
CA VAL A 419 -11.19 -8.99 -7.58
C VAL A 419 -12.32 -9.54 -8.44
N PHE A 420 -12.15 -10.79 -8.86
CA PHE A 420 -13.16 -11.57 -9.58
C PHE A 420 -13.58 -12.77 -8.73
N GLY A 421 -14.77 -13.30 -9.01
CA GLY A 421 -15.30 -14.57 -8.54
C GLY A 421 -15.25 -14.80 -7.03
N LEU A 422 -15.55 -13.79 -6.20
CA LEU A 422 -15.47 -13.98 -4.74
C LEU A 422 -16.41 -15.11 -4.26
N LYS A 423 -17.58 -15.26 -4.88
CA LYS A 423 -18.52 -16.37 -4.60
C LYS A 423 -17.87 -17.72 -4.88
N GLN A 424 -17.40 -17.93 -6.12
CA GLN A 424 -16.74 -19.18 -6.54
C GLN A 424 -15.52 -19.49 -5.66
N ARG A 425 -14.74 -18.46 -5.33
CA ARG A 425 -13.57 -18.58 -4.47
C ARG A 425 -13.92 -18.94 -3.02
N ALA A 426 -15.02 -18.40 -2.47
CA ALA A 426 -15.51 -18.77 -1.15
C ALA A 426 -15.86 -20.26 -1.10
N TYR A 427 -16.51 -20.80 -2.15
CA TYR A 427 -16.81 -22.23 -2.24
C TYR A 427 -15.55 -23.07 -2.39
N LEU A 428 -14.62 -22.69 -3.28
CA LEU A 428 -13.31 -23.33 -3.42
C LEU A 428 -12.57 -23.45 -2.08
N SER A 429 -12.62 -22.41 -1.25
CA SER A 429 -11.93 -22.41 0.04
C SER A 429 -12.36 -23.54 0.96
N LEU A 430 -13.62 -23.99 0.87
CA LEU A 430 -14.18 -25.10 1.66
C LEU A 430 -13.65 -26.47 1.23
N PHE A 431 -12.93 -26.54 0.10
CA PHE A 431 -12.20 -27.71 -0.37
C PHE A 431 -10.70 -27.64 -0.09
N ASN A 432 -10.14 -26.45 0.17
CA ASN A 432 -8.73 -26.28 0.50
C ASN A 432 -8.40 -26.94 1.85
N PRO A 433 -7.15 -27.43 2.06
CA PRO A 433 -6.72 -27.94 3.35
C PRO A 433 -6.94 -26.93 4.48
N LYS A 434 -7.35 -27.42 5.66
CA LYS A 434 -7.51 -26.56 6.85
C LYS A 434 -6.15 -26.05 7.32
N GLU A 435 -6.10 -24.78 7.71
CA GLU A 435 -4.92 -24.13 8.27
C GLU A 435 -5.11 -23.84 9.76
N LYS A 436 -4.03 -24.00 10.54
CA LYS A 436 -4.02 -23.72 11.97
C LYS A 436 -3.88 -22.21 12.18
N ILE A 437 -4.78 -21.66 12.99
CA ILE A 437 -4.89 -20.23 13.24
C ILE A 437 -4.38 -19.90 14.65
N SER A 438 -3.72 -18.76 14.83
CA SER A 438 -3.26 -18.32 16.15
C SER A 438 -4.44 -17.89 17.03
N LYS A 439 -4.27 -17.88 18.36
CA LYS A 439 -5.34 -17.40 19.28
C LYS A 439 -5.77 -15.95 18.99
N ALA A 440 -4.82 -15.08 18.62
CA ALA A 440 -5.11 -13.69 18.29
C ALA A 440 -5.93 -13.61 16.97
N SER A 441 -5.48 -14.31 15.92
CA SER A 441 -6.13 -14.32 14.62
C SER A 441 -7.52 -14.96 14.65
N ALA A 442 -7.74 -15.96 15.53
CA ALA A 442 -9.00 -16.69 15.65
C ALA A 442 -10.16 -15.82 16.19
N GLN A 443 -9.87 -14.65 16.75
CA GLN A 443 -10.87 -13.66 17.14
C GLN A 443 -11.60 -13.05 15.94
N LEU A 444 -10.98 -13.10 14.75
CA LEU A 444 -11.61 -12.67 13.51
C LEU A 444 -12.32 -13.85 12.83
N PRO A 445 -13.56 -13.65 12.33
CA PRO A 445 -14.25 -14.66 11.53
C PRO A 445 -13.45 -15.07 10.28
N SER A 446 -13.76 -16.24 9.73
CA SER A 446 -13.22 -16.62 8.42
C SER A 446 -13.91 -15.80 7.31
N LEU A 447 -15.24 -15.91 7.21
CA LEU A 447 -16.05 -15.20 6.21
C LEU A 447 -17.31 -14.55 6.83
N TRP A 448 -18.03 -15.27 7.70
CA TRP A 448 -19.19 -14.78 8.44
C TRP A 448 -18.97 -14.94 9.95
N GLY A 449 -19.36 -13.95 10.74
CA GLY A 449 -19.32 -13.99 12.21
C GLY A 449 -20.29 -15.00 12.82
N ALA A 450 -21.48 -15.17 12.23
CA ALA A 450 -22.50 -16.12 12.63
C ALA A 450 -22.81 -17.12 11.49
N PRO A 451 -21.89 -18.05 11.18
CA PRO A 451 -22.01 -18.96 10.05
C PRO A 451 -23.07 -20.07 10.26
N ASP A 452 -23.67 -20.16 11.43
CA ASP A 452 -24.80 -21.05 11.76
C ASP A 452 -26.18 -20.39 11.58
N GLN A 453 -26.19 -19.08 11.30
CA GLN A 453 -27.40 -18.29 11.12
C GLN A 453 -27.61 -17.88 9.65
N VAL A 454 -28.87 -17.59 9.32
CA VAL A 454 -29.29 -17.11 7.99
C VAL A 454 -29.78 -15.66 8.11
N SER A 455 -29.32 -14.79 7.21
CA SER A 455 -29.76 -13.41 7.12
C SER A 455 -30.93 -13.28 6.14
N THR A 456 -32.06 -12.77 6.63
CA THR A 456 -33.25 -12.42 5.82
C THR A 456 -33.41 -10.91 5.59
N GLY A 457 -32.41 -10.10 5.96
CA GLY A 457 -32.53 -8.64 5.87
C GLY A 457 -31.60 -7.78 6.74
N GLY A 458 -30.35 -8.21 6.99
CA GLY A 458 -29.26 -7.26 7.26
C GLY A 458 -28.84 -6.97 8.71
N ALA A 459 -29.34 -7.67 9.73
CA ALA A 459 -28.97 -7.35 11.12
C ALA A 459 -27.76 -8.14 11.66
N ALA A 460 -27.63 -9.43 11.37
CA ALA A 460 -26.51 -10.28 11.83
C ALA A 460 -25.44 -10.46 10.76
N ASP A 461 -24.17 -10.58 11.16
CA ASP A 461 -23.06 -11.00 10.29
C ASP A 461 -23.18 -12.50 9.91
N ALA A 462 -24.30 -12.84 9.28
CA ALA A 462 -24.81 -14.18 8.99
C ALA A 462 -24.82 -14.47 7.47
N ILE A 463 -25.07 -15.72 7.10
CA ILE A 463 -25.03 -16.15 5.68
C ILE A 463 -26.29 -15.65 4.96
N PRO A 464 -26.19 -14.99 3.79
CA PRO A 464 -27.36 -14.65 2.97
C PRO A 464 -28.16 -15.89 2.55
N GLU A 465 -29.50 -15.80 2.59
CA GLU A 465 -30.41 -16.91 2.24
C GLU A 465 -30.11 -17.53 0.86
N GLU A 466 -29.88 -16.69 -0.16
CA GLU A 466 -29.53 -17.14 -1.51
C GLU A 466 -28.27 -18.02 -1.54
N ILE A 467 -27.27 -17.71 -0.71
CA ILE A 467 -26.02 -18.47 -0.62
C ILE A 467 -26.23 -19.78 0.15
N VAL A 468 -27.15 -19.80 1.12
CA VAL A 468 -27.46 -21.01 1.90
C VAL A 468 -28.02 -22.11 1.01
N ASP A 469 -28.92 -21.78 0.09
CA ASP A 469 -29.53 -22.76 -0.79
C ASP A 469 -28.50 -23.33 -1.77
N ASP A 470 -27.65 -22.49 -2.36
CA ASP A 470 -26.50 -22.92 -3.17
C ASP A 470 -25.57 -23.86 -2.39
N LEU A 471 -25.26 -23.51 -1.13
CA LEU A 471 -24.41 -24.33 -0.26
C LEU A 471 -25.04 -25.67 0.15
N LYS A 472 -26.37 -25.71 0.33
CA LYS A 472 -27.10 -26.96 0.61
C LYS A 472 -27.10 -27.86 -0.61
N GLN A 473 -27.36 -27.30 -1.80
CA GLN A 473 -27.30 -28.03 -3.07
C GLN A 473 -25.90 -28.60 -3.30
N ALA A 474 -24.87 -27.80 -3.00
CA ALA A 474 -23.47 -28.24 -3.07
C ALA A 474 -23.03 -29.16 -1.93
N GLY A 475 -23.88 -29.47 -0.94
CA GLY A 475 -23.49 -30.29 0.23
C GLY A 475 -22.42 -29.66 1.12
N LEU A 476 -22.21 -28.34 1.03
CA LEU A 476 -21.16 -27.58 1.72
C LEU A 476 -21.66 -26.87 2.98
N TYR A 477 -22.97 -26.84 3.21
CA TYR A 477 -23.57 -26.09 4.30
C TYR A 477 -23.00 -26.43 5.69
N ASP A 478 -22.75 -27.72 5.98
CA ASP A 478 -22.13 -28.13 7.24
C ASP A 478 -20.69 -27.62 7.41
N ARG A 479 -19.92 -27.59 6.31
CA ARG A 479 -18.55 -27.04 6.34
C ARG A 479 -18.55 -25.54 6.61
N VAL A 480 -19.56 -24.82 6.10
CA VAL A 480 -19.68 -23.38 6.34
C VAL A 480 -20.00 -23.10 7.80
N LYS A 481 -20.91 -23.84 8.44
CA LYS A 481 -21.18 -23.70 9.88
C LYS A 481 -19.93 -23.86 10.74
N GLN A 482 -19.00 -24.71 10.30
CA GLN A 482 -17.72 -24.97 10.96
C GLN A 482 -16.58 -24.05 10.50
N SER A 483 -16.86 -23.05 9.65
CA SER A 483 -15.83 -22.21 9.02
C SER A 483 -14.99 -21.38 10.00
N ASN A 484 -15.48 -21.16 11.22
CA ASN A 484 -14.79 -20.42 12.28
C ASN A 484 -14.00 -21.32 13.26
N GLU A 485 -13.99 -22.65 13.08
CA GLU A 485 -13.21 -23.58 13.90
C GLU A 485 -11.68 -23.37 13.77
N ASN A 486 -10.88 -24.12 14.53
CA ASN A 486 -9.42 -24.11 14.40
C ASN A 486 -8.88 -25.54 14.54
N PRO A 487 -8.26 -26.11 13.48
CA PRO A 487 -7.93 -25.48 12.20
C PRO A 487 -9.17 -25.21 11.32
N ARG A 488 -9.08 -24.26 10.37
CA ARG A 488 -10.17 -23.87 9.45
C ARG A 488 -9.73 -23.71 8.00
N HIS A 489 -10.71 -23.80 7.10
CA HIS A 489 -10.57 -23.47 5.68
C HIS A 489 -10.28 -21.98 5.46
N VAL A 490 -9.37 -21.67 4.52
CA VAL A 490 -8.97 -20.29 4.20
C VAL A 490 -8.92 -20.05 2.68
N PRO A 491 -9.43 -18.90 2.20
CA PRO A 491 -9.49 -18.56 0.77
C PRO A 491 -8.19 -17.95 0.19
N ARG A 492 -7.16 -17.72 1.01
CA ARG A 492 -5.78 -17.32 0.62
C ARG A 492 -5.73 -16.17 -0.42
N ILE A 493 -6.16 -14.94 -0.10
CA ILE A 493 -6.43 -13.90 -1.11
C ILE A 493 -5.18 -13.38 -1.82
N LEU A 494 -4.06 -13.20 -1.10
CA LEU A 494 -2.81 -12.65 -1.63
C LEU A 494 -2.11 -13.59 -2.63
N LEU A 495 -1.20 -13.04 -3.43
CA LEU A 495 -0.49 -13.80 -4.47
C LEU A 495 0.43 -14.90 -3.93
N ASP A 496 0.87 -14.80 -2.69
CA ASP A 496 1.64 -15.81 -1.96
C ASP A 496 0.74 -16.62 -0.99
N GLY A 497 -0.54 -16.24 -0.88
CA GLY A 497 -1.49 -16.82 0.05
C GLY A 497 -1.14 -16.57 1.52
N SER A 498 -0.36 -15.53 1.84
CA SER A 498 0.10 -15.29 3.21
C SER A 498 -0.99 -14.81 4.17
N ASP A 499 -2.08 -14.22 3.66
CA ASP A 499 -3.24 -13.70 4.40
C ASP A 499 -4.22 -14.79 4.83
N SER A 500 -3.67 -15.90 5.32
CA SER A 500 -4.40 -17.13 5.60
C SER A 500 -5.10 -17.12 6.95
N ILE A 501 -5.89 -16.07 7.21
CA ILE A 501 -6.75 -16.00 8.39
C ILE A 501 -8.22 -15.81 8.01
N GLY A 502 -8.58 -15.83 6.73
CA GLY A 502 -9.95 -15.66 6.24
C GLY A 502 -10.19 -14.35 5.50
N THR A 503 -11.27 -14.29 4.72
CA THR A 503 -11.68 -13.11 3.96
C THR A 503 -11.96 -11.91 4.86
N PHE A 504 -12.55 -12.11 6.05
CA PHE A 504 -12.82 -11.00 6.98
C PHE A 504 -11.52 -10.28 7.35
N GLY A 505 -10.51 -11.04 7.78
CA GLY A 505 -9.19 -10.49 8.11
C GLY A 505 -8.52 -9.83 6.92
N ALA A 506 -8.63 -10.41 5.71
CA ALA A 506 -8.10 -9.81 4.49
C ALA A 506 -8.75 -8.46 4.15
N LEU A 507 -10.09 -8.38 4.23
CA LEU A 507 -10.88 -7.17 3.97
C LEU A 507 -10.69 -6.08 5.04
N ALA A 508 -10.41 -6.45 6.30
CA ALA A 508 -10.09 -5.48 7.34
C ALA A 508 -8.65 -4.94 7.23
N ARG A 509 -7.68 -5.83 6.97
CA ARG A 509 -6.25 -5.50 6.96
C ARG A 509 -5.87 -4.51 5.87
N VAL A 510 -6.57 -4.48 4.74
CA VAL A 510 -6.27 -3.53 3.64
C VAL A 510 -6.26 -2.07 4.12
N TYR A 511 -7.09 -1.71 5.11
CA TYR A 511 -7.11 -0.36 5.70
C TYR A 511 -5.84 -0.08 6.54
N LEU A 512 -5.35 -1.07 7.29
CA LEU A 512 -4.05 -0.97 7.96
C LEU A 512 -2.90 -0.81 6.96
N ASN A 513 -2.96 -1.46 5.78
CA ASN A 513 -1.92 -1.34 4.76
C ASN A 513 -1.83 0.08 4.17
N ILE A 514 -2.94 0.83 4.14
CA ILE A 514 -2.99 2.21 3.63
C ILE A 514 -2.89 3.27 4.75
N GLY A 515 -2.59 2.85 5.99
CA GLY A 515 -2.23 3.75 7.08
C GLY A 515 -3.26 3.94 8.19
N THR A 516 -4.29 3.11 8.31
CA THR A 516 -5.12 3.13 9.53
C THR A 516 -4.27 2.87 10.77
N TYR A 517 -4.60 3.55 11.88
CA TYR A 517 -3.86 3.47 13.14
C TYR A 517 -2.38 3.86 12.96
N TRP A 518 -2.18 5.01 12.31
CA TRP A 518 -0.90 5.52 11.85
C TRP A 518 0.06 5.89 12.99
N GLU A 519 -0.50 6.20 14.15
CA GLU A 519 0.22 6.51 15.39
C GLU A 519 1.06 5.32 15.83
N GLN A 520 0.53 4.10 15.73
CA GLN A 520 1.30 2.88 16.00
C GLN A 520 2.24 2.54 14.84
N TRP A 521 1.78 2.73 13.61
CA TRP A 521 2.55 2.47 12.39
C TRP A 521 3.90 3.19 12.38
N ASN A 522 3.91 4.46 12.78
CA ASN A 522 5.12 5.29 12.79
C ASN A 522 6.13 4.92 13.91
N GLN A 523 5.71 4.15 14.92
CA GLN A 523 6.58 3.64 16.00
C GLN A 523 7.19 2.28 15.67
N LEU A 524 6.47 1.47 14.90
CA LEU A 524 6.88 0.11 14.57
C LEU A 524 7.86 0.05 13.39
N HIS A 525 7.84 1.04 12.50
CA HIS A 525 8.54 0.98 11.22
C HIS A 525 9.37 2.23 10.91
N GLN A 526 10.62 2.02 10.47
CA GLN A 526 11.41 3.09 9.85
C GLN A 526 11.01 3.25 8.39
N VAL A 527 10.63 4.47 8.04
CA VAL A 527 10.11 4.81 6.71
C VAL A 527 11.20 4.99 5.67
N VAL A 528 10.96 4.43 4.48
CA VAL A 528 11.67 4.64 3.20
C VAL A 528 13.08 4.02 3.10
N ILE A 529 13.81 3.75 4.19
CA ILE A 529 15.07 2.96 4.16
C ILE A 529 15.22 2.09 5.43
N GLY A 530 15.08 0.77 5.27
CA GLY A 530 15.00 -0.22 6.37
C GLY A 530 16.34 -0.83 6.77
N PHE A 531 17.04 -0.20 7.72
CA PHE A 531 18.21 -0.82 8.38
C PHE A 531 17.82 -1.64 9.63
N GLU A 532 16.57 -1.51 10.10
CA GLU A 532 16.03 -2.23 11.25
C GLU A 532 14.99 -3.25 10.80
N SER A 533 14.89 -4.35 11.55
CA SER A 533 13.85 -5.35 11.32
C SER A 533 12.46 -4.80 11.63
N GLN A 534 11.49 -5.15 10.79
CA GLN A 534 10.07 -4.92 11.06
C GLN A 534 9.66 -5.47 12.44
N LYS A 535 8.69 -4.79 13.07
CA LYS A 535 8.03 -5.24 14.30
C LYS A 535 6.57 -5.64 14.00
N PRO A 536 5.98 -6.59 14.74
CA PRO A 536 4.59 -6.99 14.53
C PRO A 536 3.57 -5.89 14.82
N PHE A 537 2.57 -5.77 13.96
CA PHE A 537 1.36 -4.99 14.17
C PHE A 537 0.30 -5.92 14.78
N LYS A 538 0.13 -5.88 16.10
CA LYS A 538 -0.66 -6.88 16.85
C LYS A 538 -2.15 -6.55 16.87
N LEU A 539 -3.00 -7.56 16.66
CA LEU A 539 -4.46 -7.39 16.66
C LEU A 539 -4.99 -6.86 18.00
N ASN A 540 -4.43 -7.34 19.11
CA ASN A 540 -4.81 -6.90 20.44
C ASN A 540 -4.56 -5.39 20.66
N ASP A 541 -3.47 -4.86 20.09
CA ASP A 541 -3.15 -3.44 20.18
C ASP A 541 -4.14 -2.62 19.37
N CYS A 542 -4.53 -3.09 18.18
CA CYS A 542 -5.57 -2.47 17.36
C CYS A 542 -6.92 -2.39 18.09
N ASP A 543 -7.36 -3.52 18.68
CA ASP A 543 -8.64 -3.61 19.36
C ASP A 543 -8.71 -2.67 20.57
N THR A 544 -7.60 -2.56 21.31
CA THR A 544 -7.53 -1.79 22.55
C THR A 544 -7.34 -0.29 22.31
N ASN A 545 -6.60 0.09 21.27
CA ASN A 545 -6.08 1.46 21.16
C ASN A 545 -6.54 2.22 19.90
N SER A 546 -7.29 1.58 19.00
CA SER A 546 -7.77 2.22 17.78
C SER A 546 -9.29 2.17 17.61
N VAL A 547 -9.93 3.35 17.63
CA VAL A 547 -11.34 3.51 17.28
C VAL A 547 -11.55 3.28 15.78
N TYR A 548 -10.62 3.71 14.93
CA TYR A 548 -10.72 3.53 13.48
C TYR A 548 -10.68 2.06 13.05
N TRP A 549 -9.83 1.25 13.69
CA TRP A 549 -9.82 -0.20 13.47
C TRP A 549 -11.15 -0.85 13.85
N ASN A 550 -11.68 -0.52 15.03
CA ASN A 550 -12.96 -1.06 15.49
C ASN A 550 -14.13 -0.63 14.59
N ALA A 551 -14.15 0.62 14.11
CA ALA A 551 -15.12 1.09 13.12
C ALA A 551 -14.97 0.35 11.79
N THR A 552 -13.75 0.03 11.37
CA THR A 552 -13.49 -0.74 10.14
C THR A 552 -14.04 -2.16 10.25
N LYS A 553 -13.84 -2.86 11.37
CA LYS A 553 -14.40 -4.21 11.60
C LYS A 553 -15.93 -4.24 11.44
N GLN A 554 -16.64 -3.22 11.93
CA GLN A 554 -18.10 -3.13 11.80
C GLN A 554 -18.59 -2.99 10.34
N ARG A 555 -17.70 -2.62 9.41
CA ARG A 555 -18.03 -2.40 7.99
C ARG A 555 -17.68 -3.58 7.09
N VAL A 556 -16.88 -4.53 7.58
CA VAL A 556 -16.45 -5.70 6.81
C VAL A 556 -17.63 -6.55 6.29
N PRO A 557 -18.72 -6.78 7.06
CA PRO A 557 -19.87 -7.54 6.54
C PRO A 557 -20.47 -6.93 5.27
N GLY A 558 -20.74 -5.62 5.26
CA GLY A 558 -21.26 -4.94 4.08
C GLY A 558 -20.29 -4.97 2.90
N LEU A 559 -18.98 -4.84 3.17
CA LEU A 559 -17.94 -4.95 2.14
C LEU A 559 -17.89 -6.34 1.50
N ARG A 560 -17.98 -7.41 2.31
CA ARG A 560 -18.07 -8.79 1.82
C ARG A 560 -19.30 -8.95 0.93
N ASP A 561 -20.47 -8.53 1.41
CA ASP A 561 -21.74 -8.72 0.71
C ASP A 561 -21.74 -7.98 -0.63
N TYR A 562 -21.19 -6.76 -0.67
CA TYR A 562 -20.94 -6.02 -1.90
C TYR A 562 -20.07 -6.82 -2.89
N PHE A 563 -18.93 -7.36 -2.45
CA PHE A 563 -18.05 -8.14 -3.33
C PHE A 563 -18.64 -9.47 -3.80
N LEU A 564 -19.49 -10.12 -3.00
CA LEU A 564 -20.21 -11.33 -3.43
C LEU A 564 -21.13 -11.05 -4.63
N LYS A 565 -21.54 -9.79 -4.84
CA LYS A 565 -22.45 -9.37 -5.90
C LYS A 565 -21.78 -8.73 -7.12
N ILE A 566 -20.70 -7.98 -6.92
CA ILE A 566 -20.07 -7.15 -7.98
C ILE A 566 -18.81 -7.75 -8.61
N THR A 567 -18.41 -8.97 -8.22
CA THR A 567 -17.20 -9.63 -8.74
C THR A 567 -17.40 -10.69 -9.84
N PRO A 568 -18.52 -10.82 -10.57
CA PRO A 568 -18.58 -11.80 -11.66
C PRO A 568 -17.59 -11.47 -12.80
N THR A 569 -17.44 -12.38 -13.75
CA THR A 569 -16.60 -12.17 -14.95
C THR A 569 -17.05 -10.94 -15.75
N MET A 570 -16.10 -10.34 -16.44
CA MET A 570 -16.28 -9.26 -17.43
C MET A 570 -15.92 -9.79 -18.83
N PRO A 571 -16.74 -10.66 -19.44
CA PRO A 571 -16.42 -11.29 -20.71
C PRO A 571 -16.36 -10.27 -21.86
N LEU A 572 -15.39 -10.42 -22.77
CA LEU A 572 -15.20 -9.52 -23.91
C LEU A 572 -16.46 -9.40 -24.78
N LEU A 573 -17.21 -10.49 -24.91
CA LEU A 573 -18.43 -10.55 -25.71
C LEU A 573 -19.59 -9.74 -25.13
N SER A 574 -19.45 -9.23 -23.90
CA SER A 574 -20.40 -8.27 -23.31
C SER A 574 -19.97 -6.81 -23.52
N THR A 575 -18.91 -6.55 -24.29
CA THR A 575 -18.49 -5.18 -24.63
C THR A 575 -19.39 -4.54 -25.70
N PRO A 576 -19.43 -3.19 -25.80
CA PRO A 576 -20.08 -2.52 -26.92
C PRO A 576 -19.49 -2.99 -28.25
N ASN A 577 -20.37 -3.20 -29.25
CA ASN A 577 -20.00 -3.72 -30.57
C ASN A 577 -19.37 -5.12 -30.56
N ALA A 578 -19.68 -5.96 -29.56
CA ALA A 578 -19.18 -7.34 -29.49
C ALA A 578 -19.37 -8.13 -30.80
N SER A 579 -20.50 -7.96 -31.48
CA SER A 579 -20.76 -8.61 -32.78
C SER A 579 -19.69 -8.30 -33.83
N ASN A 580 -19.12 -7.09 -33.84
CA ASN A 580 -18.06 -6.73 -34.79
C ASN A 580 -16.75 -7.45 -34.49
N ARG A 581 -16.55 -7.89 -33.25
CA ARG A 581 -15.36 -8.63 -32.80
C ARG A 581 -15.46 -10.12 -33.12
N MET A 582 -16.65 -10.63 -33.43
CA MET A 582 -16.88 -12.05 -33.72
C MET A 582 -16.77 -12.35 -35.23
N ILE A 583 -16.42 -11.36 -36.04
CA ILE A 583 -16.29 -11.48 -37.49
C ILE A 583 -14.86 -11.90 -37.83
N ALA A 584 -14.72 -12.85 -38.76
CA ALA A 584 -13.40 -13.24 -39.27
C ALA A 584 -12.64 -12.03 -39.86
N VAL A 585 -11.32 -12.04 -39.71
CA VAL A 585 -10.45 -10.99 -40.23
C VAL A 585 -10.55 -10.92 -41.76
N ASP A 586 -10.96 -9.77 -42.31
CA ASP A 586 -10.91 -9.51 -43.76
C ASP A 586 -9.46 -9.22 -44.18
N HIS A 587 -8.79 -10.27 -44.66
CA HIS A 587 -7.38 -10.18 -45.07
C HIS A 587 -7.12 -9.24 -46.26
N GLU A 588 -8.10 -9.03 -47.14
CA GLU A 588 -7.95 -8.12 -48.28
C GLU A 588 -8.16 -6.67 -47.86
N LYS A 589 -9.13 -6.41 -46.99
CA LYS A 589 -9.28 -5.10 -46.35
C LYS A 589 -8.05 -4.72 -45.55
N ALA A 590 -7.51 -5.63 -44.74
CA ALA A 590 -6.30 -5.36 -43.98
C ALA A 590 -5.08 -5.07 -44.89
N LYS A 591 -4.95 -5.68 -46.07
CA LYS A 591 -3.92 -5.28 -47.07
C LYS A 591 -4.12 -3.86 -47.57
N ARG A 592 -5.37 -3.49 -47.89
CA ARG A 592 -5.73 -2.13 -48.34
C ARG A 592 -5.47 -1.09 -47.25
N ASP A 593 -5.82 -1.40 -46.01
CA ASP A 593 -5.63 -0.53 -44.85
C ASP A 593 -4.14 -0.36 -44.53
N ALA A 594 -3.35 -1.44 -44.61
CA ALA A 594 -1.90 -1.38 -44.47
C ALA A 594 -1.26 -0.44 -45.51
N SER A 595 -1.72 -0.54 -46.77
CA SER A 595 -1.24 0.32 -47.87
C SER A 595 -1.60 1.79 -47.64
N SER A 596 -2.85 2.06 -47.23
CA SER A 596 -3.34 3.41 -46.95
C SER A 596 -2.60 4.07 -45.78
N ASN A 597 -2.31 3.29 -44.73
CA ASN A 597 -1.64 3.75 -43.52
C ASN A 597 -0.11 3.70 -43.60
N HIS A 598 0.47 3.31 -44.75
CA HIS A 598 1.91 3.13 -44.93
C HIS A 598 2.54 2.18 -43.89
N LEU A 599 1.80 1.15 -43.49
CA LEU A 599 2.23 0.13 -42.53
C LEU A 599 2.57 -1.19 -43.23
N PRO A 600 3.53 -1.98 -42.70
CA PRO A 600 3.74 -3.35 -43.17
C PRO A 600 2.45 -4.17 -43.02
N VAL A 601 2.06 -4.91 -44.07
CA VAL A 601 0.84 -5.73 -44.07
C VAL A 601 0.76 -6.68 -42.87
N GLY A 602 1.89 -7.29 -42.49
CA GLY A 602 1.96 -8.15 -41.30
C GLY A 602 1.59 -7.44 -40.00
N LYS A 603 1.94 -6.16 -39.84
CA LYS A 603 1.58 -5.36 -38.66
C LYS A 603 0.09 -5.04 -38.61
N GLN A 604 -0.52 -4.80 -39.77
CA GLN A 604 -1.96 -4.62 -39.85
C GLN A 604 -2.70 -5.92 -39.51
N TYR A 605 -2.21 -7.08 -39.98
CA TYR A 605 -2.79 -8.36 -39.60
C TYR A 605 -2.67 -8.68 -38.12
N GLU A 606 -1.53 -8.36 -37.49
CA GLU A 606 -1.38 -8.49 -36.04
C GLU A 606 -2.45 -7.66 -35.30
N LYS A 607 -2.67 -6.42 -35.74
CA LYS A 607 -3.69 -5.55 -35.19
C LYS A 607 -5.10 -6.10 -35.36
N GLU A 608 -5.50 -6.47 -36.57
CA GLU A 608 -6.85 -7.01 -36.80
C GLU A 608 -7.08 -8.28 -35.99
N ARG A 609 -6.13 -9.22 -35.96
CA ARG A 609 -6.23 -10.45 -35.18
C ARG A 609 -6.39 -10.19 -33.68
N ALA A 610 -5.70 -9.18 -33.13
CA ALA A 610 -5.85 -8.83 -31.72
C ALA A 610 -7.28 -8.39 -31.39
N LEU A 611 -7.96 -7.71 -32.33
CA LEU A 611 -9.26 -7.09 -32.11
C LEU A 611 -10.46 -8.02 -32.28
N HIS A 612 -10.28 -9.17 -32.92
CA HIS A 612 -11.33 -10.13 -33.26
C HIS A 612 -11.17 -11.47 -32.53
N VAL A 613 -12.26 -12.24 -32.45
CA VAL A 613 -12.34 -13.59 -31.89
C VAL A 613 -12.75 -14.57 -32.98
N ASP A 614 -11.95 -15.59 -33.23
CA ASP A 614 -12.31 -16.68 -34.14
C ASP A 614 -13.07 -17.79 -33.39
N LEU A 615 -14.39 -17.78 -33.54
CA LEU A 615 -15.29 -18.71 -32.86
C LEU A 615 -15.07 -20.17 -33.27
N SER A 616 -14.59 -20.41 -34.49
CA SER A 616 -14.31 -21.77 -34.97
C SER A 616 -13.18 -22.45 -34.18
N GLN A 617 -12.38 -21.66 -33.46
CA GLN A 617 -11.29 -22.17 -32.63
C GLN A 617 -11.71 -22.49 -31.19
N LEU A 618 -12.92 -22.13 -30.75
CA LEU A 618 -13.29 -22.24 -29.34
C LEU A 618 -13.33 -23.69 -28.86
N GLU A 619 -13.86 -24.63 -29.65
CA GLU A 619 -13.86 -26.06 -29.31
C GLU A 619 -12.44 -26.59 -29.13
N ARG A 620 -11.57 -26.33 -30.10
CA ARG A 620 -10.15 -26.69 -30.01
C ARG A 620 -9.50 -26.01 -28.80
N GLY A 621 -9.79 -24.74 -28.54
CA GLY A 621 -9.27 -23.98 -27.41
C GLY A 621 -9.64 -24.60 -26.06
N ARG A 622 -10.89 -25.06 -25.89
CA ARG A 622 -11.34 -25.76 -24.67
C ARG A 622 -10.58 -27.06 -24.46
N GLN A 623 -10.41 -27.85 -25.52
CA GLN A 623 -9.65 -29.09 -25.43
C GLN A 623 -8.15 -28.85 -25.17
N VAL A 624 -7.58 -27.77 -25.71
CA VAL A 624 -6.21 -27.33 -25.37
C VAL A 624 -6.11 -26.91 -23.91
N PHE A 625 -7.11 -26.20 -23.37
CA PHE A 625 -7.17 -25.84 -21.96
C PHE A 625 -7.26 -27.08 -21.05
N ALA A 626 -8.15 -28.03 -21.37
CA ALA A 626 -8.27 -29.31 -20.67
C ALA A 626 -6.93 -30.06 -20.61
N LYS A 627 -6.20 -30.10 -21.72
CA LYS A 627 -4.95 -30.84 -21.82
C LYS A 627 -3.74 -30.17 -21.15
N ASN A 628 -3.72 -28.84 -21.02
CA ASN A 628 -2.50 -28.12 -20.68
C ASN A 628 -2.62 -27.13 -19.51
N CYS A 629 -3.83 -26.76 -19.11
CA CYS A 629 -4.07 -25.64 -18.17
C CYS A 629 -4.96 -26.02 -16.98
N ILE A 630 -5.94 -26.90 -17.17
CA ILE A 630 -7.02 -27.18 -16.21
C ILE A 630 -6.53 -27.59 -14.82
N VAL A 631 -5.39 -28.29 -14.71
CA VAL A 631 -4.88 -28.76 -13.43
C VAL A 631 -4.57 -27.60 -12.47
N CYS A 632 -4.02 -26.49 -12.98
CA CYS A 632 -3.68 -25.33 -12.17
C CYS A 632 -4.79 -24.27 -12.20
N HIS A 633 -5.42 -24.09 -13.37
CA HIS A 633 -6.35 -22.99 -13.62
C HIS A 633 -7.82 -23.42 -13.57
N SER A 634 -8.18 -24.39 -12.73
CA SER A 634 -9.57 -24.77 -12.50
C SER A 634 -9.86 -25.01 -11.02
N SER A 635 -10.83 -24.30 -10.45
CA SER A 635 -11.36 -24.60 -9.11
C SER A 635 -12.23 -25.85 -9.11
N ILE A 636 -12.72 -26.25 -10.28
CA ILE A 636 -13.45 -27.48 -10.50
C ILE A 636 -12.43 -28.56 -10.83
N GLN A 637 -12.26 -29.50 -9.90
CA GLN A 637 -11.40 -30.68 -10.00
C GLN A 637 -12.28 -31.94 -9.87
N PRO A 638 -11.81 -33.16 -10.20
CA PRO A 638 -12.65 -34.35 -10.13
C PRO A 638 -13.36 -34.52 -8.79
N GLU A 639 -12.67 -34.23 -7.69
CA GLU A 639 -13.18 -34.31 -6.32
C GLU A 639 -14.26 -33.27 -5.98
N SER A 640 -14.29 -32.12 -6.67
CA SER A 640 -15.27 -31.06 -6.45
C SER A 640 -16.38 -31.00 -7.50
N MET A 641 -16.26 -31.72 -8.62
CA MET A 641 -17.14 -31.54 -9.78
C MET A 641 -18.63 -31.78 -9.46
N LYS A 642 -18.96 -32.89 -8.76
CA LYS A 642 -20.36 -33.24 -8.49
C LYS A 642 -21.01 -32.20 -7.57
N PHE A 643 -20.21 -31.56 -6.71
CA PHE A 643 -20.67 -30.53 -5.79
C PHE A 643 -20.86 -29.17 -6.48
N LEU A 644 -19.95 -28.80 -7.40
CA LEU A 644 -19.97 -27.48 -8.05
C LEU A 644 -20.82 -27.43 -9.32
N LEU A 645 -21.03 -28.57 -9.99
CA LEU A 645 -21.81 -28.67 -11.23
C LEU A 645 -23.18 -29.35 -11.04
N GLY A 646 -23.39 -30.08 -9.94
CA GLY A 646 -24.66 -30.76 -9.69
C GLY A 646 -25.05 -31.73 -10.81
N GLU A 647 -26.26 -31.58 -11.34
CA GLU A 647 -26.80 -32.39 -12.44
C GLU A 647 -26.11 -32.12 -13.79
N ASP A 648 -25.43 -30.98 -13.94
CA ASP A 648 -24.68 -30.64 -15.16
C ASP A 648 -23.31 -31.34 -15.23
N ALA A 649 -22.89 -32.04 -14.17
CA ALA A 649 -21.62 -32.77 -14.17
C ALA A 649 -21.61 -33.83 -15.31
N PRO A 650 -20.48 -33.98 -16.04
CA PRO A 650 -20.43 -34.88 -17.18
C PRO A 650 -20.64 -36.34 -16.75
N GLU A 651 -21.42 -37.10 -17.52
CA GLU A 651 -21.62 -38.53 -17.32
C GLU A 651 -20.31 -39.30 -17.59
N GLY A 652 -19.99 -40.29 -16.75
CA GLY A 652 -18.80 -41.14 -16.91
C GLY A 652 -18.39 -41.88 -15.63
N ASP A 653 -17.58 -42.94 -15.79
CA ASP A 653 -16.97 -43.64 -14.65
C ASP A 653 -15.67 -42.92 -14.22
N PHE A 654 -15.84 -41.99 -13.29
CA PHE A 654 -14.74 -41.24 -12.66
C PHE A 654 -14.58 -41.57 -11.18
N ASP A 655 -15.29 -42.56 -10.64
CA ASP A 655 -15.33 -42.80 -9.19
C ASP A 655 -13.97 -43.20 -8.61
N GLU A 656 -13.16 -43.94 -9.39
CA GLU A 656 -11.78 -44.25 -9.00
C GLU A 656 -10.89 -43.00 -8.99
N LEU A 657 -10.94 -42.19 -10.05
CA LEU A 657 -10.22 -40.91 -10.13
C LEU A 657 -10.59 -39.98 -8.97
N ILE A 658 -11.88 -39.86 -8.65
CA ILE A 658 -12.38 -39.06 -7.52
C ILE A 658 -11.78 -39.57 -6.21
N ARG A 659 -11.81 -40.88 -5.97
CA ARG A 659 -11.21 -41.48 -4.76
C ARG A 659 -9.71 -41.24 -4.68
N GLU A 660 -9.00 -41.31 -5.80
CA GLU A 660 -7.57 -41.00 -5.89
C GLU A 660 -7.30 -39.55 -5.49
N ARG A 661 -8.00 -38.62 -6.12
CA ARG A 661 -7.87 -37.18 -5.86
C ARG A 661 -8.22 -36.81 -4.42
N GLU A 662 -9.30 -37.35 -3.88
CA GLU A 662 -9.67 -37.15 -2.48
C GLU A 662 -8.60 -37.67 -1.52
N ARG A 663 -7.96 -38.81 -1.83
CA ARG A 663 -6.85 -39.32 -1.00
C ARG A 663 -5.66 -38.38 -1.00
N VAL A 664 -5.28 -37.85 -2.17
CA VAL A 664 -4.18 -36.87 -2.25
C VAL A 664 -4.54 -35.62 -1.46
N ARG A 665 -5.76 -35.11 -1.61
CA ARG A 665 -6.26 -33.95 -0.85
C ARG A 665 -6.26 -34.19 0.66
N LEU A 666 -6.75 -35.34 1.14
CA LEU A 666 -6.76 -35.71 2.55
C LEU A 666 -5.34 -35.91 3.10
N SER A 667 -4.41 -36.44 2.30
CA SER A 667 -3.01 -36.54 2.70
C SER A 667 -2.37 -35.16 2.90
N ALA A 668 -2.75 -34.18 2.07
CA ALA A 668 -2.30 -32.80 2.17
C ALA A 668 -2.82 -32.05 3.42
N GLU A 669 -3.92 -32.50 4.03
CA GLU A 669 -4.38 -31.95 5.32
C GLU A 669 -3.36 -32.21 6.45
N THR A 670 -2.60 -33.32 6.37
CA THR A 670 -1.55 -33.62 7.35
C THR A 670 -0.33 -32.71 7.22
N SER A 671 -0.02 -32.23 6.02
CA SER A 671 1.04 -31.26 5.74
C SER A 671 0.58 -29.80 5.84
N GLY A 672 -0.71 -29.54 6.02
CA GLY A 672 -1.30 -28.20 6.07
C GLY A 672 -1.26 -27.44 4.73
N GLU A 673 -0.95 -28.13 3.64
CA GLU A 673 -0.89 -27.60 2.28
C GLU A 673 -1.05 -28.72 1.27
N PHE A 674 -1.73 -28.42 0.16
CA PHE A 674 -1.78 -29.26 -1.03
C PHE A 674 -0.40 -29.28 -1.69
N TRP A 675 0.43 -30.23 -1.26
CA TRP A 675 1.81 -30.34 -1.70
C TRP A 675 1.99 -31.44 -2.75
N GLU A 676 1.31 -31.31 -3.88
CA GLU A 676 1.69 -32.05 -5.10
C GLU A 676 2.89 -31.33 -5.74
N HIS A 677 4.08 -31.92 -5.65
CA HIS A 677 5.34 -31.27 -6.09
C HIS A 677 5.36 -30.99 -7.58
N ASP A 678 4.56 -31.73 -8.33
CA ASP A 678 4.41 -31.60 -9.76
C ASP A 678 2.94 -31.84 -10.15
N PRO A 679 2.10 -30.78 -10.17
CA PRO A 679 0.74 -30.92 -10.69
C PRO A 679 0.70 -31.45 -12.14
N ALA A 680 1.79 -31.32 -12.91
CA ALA A 680 1.80 -31.78 -14.29
C ALA A 680 1.65 -33.30 -14.44
N GLN A 681 1.90 -34.09 -13.38
CA GLN A 681 1.69 -35.54 -13.38
C GLN A 681 0.26 -35.93 -13.79
N TRP A 682 -0.73 -35.07 -13.54
CA TRP A 682 -2.13 -35.34 -13.89
C TRP A 682 -2.40 -35.25 -15.39
N PHE A 683 -1.59 -34.51 -16.13
CA PHE A 683 -1.69 -34.48 -17.59
C PHE A 683 -1.31 -35.82 -18.23
N GLU A 684 -0.55 -36.66 -17.53
CA GLU A 684 -0.18 -38.01 -17.97
C GLU A 684 -1.21 -39.07 -17.56
N ASN A 685 -2.18 -38.74 -16.70
CA ASN A 685 -3.21 -39.66 -16.24
C ASN A 685 -4.39 -39.73 -17.22
N GLU A 686 -4.64 -40.91 -17.81
CA GLU A 686 -5.69 -41.11 -18.80
C GLU A 686 -7.12 -40.89 -18.26
N GLN A 687 -7.39 -41.25 -17.00
CA GLN A 687 -8.72 -40.98 -16.41
C GLN A 687 -8.93 -39.48 -16.22
N TYR A 688 -7.89 -38.77 -15.74
CA TYR A 688 -7.93 -37.32 -15.58
C TYR A 688 -8.08 -36.61 -16.92
N ALA A 689 -7.34 -37.03 -17.96
CA ALA A 689 -7.46 -36.46 -19.30
C ALA A 689 -8.87 -36.65 -19.90
N ARG A 690 -9.48 -37.83 -19.71
CA ARG A 690 -10.87 -38.08 -20.14
C ARG A 690 -11.87 -37.20 -19.40
N TRP A 691 -11.73 -37.08 -18.09
CA TRP A 691 -12.55 -36.17 -17.27
C TRP A 691 -12.40 -34.72 -17.72
N ALA A 692 -11.15 -34.25 -17.86
CA ALA A 692 -10.85 -32.87 -18.24
C ALA A 692 -11.43 -32.53 -19.61
N SER A 693 -11.35 -33.44 -20.57
CA SER A 693 -11.91 -33.25 -21.91
C SER A 693 -13.44 -33.19 -21.89
N ALA A 694 -14.09 -33.97 -21.02
CA ALA A 694 -15.55 -33.97 -20.90
C ALA A 694 -16.08 -32.74 -20.16
N VAL A 695 -15.42 -32.32 -19.07
CA VAL A 695 -15.93 -31.25 -18.20
C VAL A 695 -15.86 -29.88 -18.87
N VAL A 696 -14.88 -29.63 -19.74
CA VAL A 696 -14.76 -28.32 -20.43
C VAL A 696 -15.88 -28.09 -21.44
N ASP A 697 -16.58 -29.13 -21.87
CA ASP A 697 -17.75 -29.01 -22.75
C ASP A 697 -19.07 -28.83 -22.00
N VAL A 698 -19.02 -28.70 -20.67
CA VAL A 698 -20.17 -28.33 -19.83
C VAL A 698 -20.24 -26.80 -19.68
N SER A 699 -21.41 -26.21 -19.87
CA SER A 699 -21.55 -24.74 -19.80
C SER A 699 -21.29 -24.21 -18.38
N ALA A 700 -21.90 -24.88 -17.40
CA ALA A 700 -21.73 -24.57 -15.98
C ALA A 700 -20.26 -24.64 -15.52
N PHE A 701 -19.40 -25.40 -16.20
CA PHE A 701 -17.97 -25.41 -15.92
C PHE A 701 -17.33 -24.03 -16.08
N TRP A 702 -17.80 -23.19 -17.01
CA TRP A 702 -17.20 -21.88 -17.24
C TRP A 702 -17.84 -20.78 -16.38
N SER A 703 -19.12 -20.92 -15.98
CA SER A 703 -19.79 -19.96 -15.10
C SER A 703 -19.44 -20.14 -13.62
N GLU A 704 -19.28 -21.39 -13.17
CA GLU A 704 -19.05 -21.72 -11.75
C GLU A 704 -17.56 -21.84 -11.39
N ASN A 705 -16.67 -21.77 -12.37
CA ASN A 705 -15.23 -21.93 -12.14
C ASN A 705 -14.54 -20.61 -11.86
N TYR A 706 -13.72 -20.59 -10.82
CA TYR A 706 -12.87 -19.45 -10.46
C TYR A 706 -11.60 -19.37 -11.34
N LEU A 707 -11.38 -20.35 -12.22
CA LEU A 707 -10.25 -20.47 -13.13
C LEU A 707 -8.87 -20.43 -12.42
N SER A 708 -8.83 -20.96 -11.20
CA SER A 708 -7.65 -21.09 -10.34
C SER A 708 -7.93 -22.13 -9.25
N THR A 709 -6.91 -22.93 -8.88
CA THR A 709 -6.98 -23.84 -7.73
C THR A 709 -6.69 -23.17 -6.38
N ASP A 710 -6.12 -21.96 -6.37
CA ASP A 710 -5.60 -21.30 -5.16
C ASP A 710 -4.49 -22.06 -4.41
N TYR A 711 -3.93 -23.10 -5.04
CA TYR A 711 -2.80 -23.83 -4.48
C TYR A 711 -1.52 -23.00 -4.50
N ARG A 712 -0.68 -23.20 -3.49
CA ARG A 712 0.65 -22.59 -3.38
C ARG A 712 1.67 -23.44 -4.14
N ILE A 713 2.12 -22.94 -5.28
CA ILE A 713 3.12 -23.60 -6.13
C ILE A 713 4.51 -23.03 -5.80
N PRO A 714 5.54 -23.88 -5.58
CA PRO A 714 6.88 -23.41 -5.27
C PRO A 714 7.49 -22.66 -6.46
N ILE A 715 8.18 -21.55 -6.20
CA ILE A 715 8.80 -20.72 -7.25
C ILE A 715 9.89 -21.46 -8.03
N SER A 716 10.50 -22.49 -7.45
CA SER A 716 11.42 -23.40 -8.15
C SER A 716 10.75 -24.15 -9.31
N LEU A 717 9.44 -24.35 -9.26
CA LEU A 717 8.63 -24.91 -10.35
C LEU A 717 8.06 -23.82 -11.26
N VAL A 718 7.50 -22.75 -10.68
CA VAL A 718 6.83 -21.67 -11.47
C VAL A 718 7.81 -20.95 -12.39
N GLY A 719 9.04 -20.72 -11.94
CA GLY A 719 10.14 -20.17 -12.75
C GLY A 719 10.02 -18.68 -13.13
N THR A 720 9.05 -17.94 -12.55
CA THR A 720 8.90 -16.48 -12.75
C THR A 720 9.89 -15.70 -11.85
N ASN A 721 9.85 -14.36 -11.87
CA ASN A 721 10.63 -13.56 -10.92
C ASN A 721 10.27 -13.93 -9.48
N SER A 722 11.27 -14.15 -8.62
CA SER A 722 11.05 -14.68 -7.27
C SER A 722 10.77 -13.64 -6.19
N SER A 723 10.88 -12.34 -6.48
CA SER A 723 10.85 -11.27 -5.45
C SER A 723 9.58 -11.30 -4.61
N ARG A 724 8.41 -11.47 -5.23
CA ARG A 724 7.14 -11.50 -4.47
C ARG A 724 6.99 -12.77 -3.62
N ALA A 725 7.46 -13.93 -4.08
CA ALA A 725 7.49 -15.15 -3.28
C ALA A 725 8.44 -15.07 -2.07
N MET A 726 9.42 -14.16 -2.08
CA MET A 726 10.37 -13.96 -0.98
C MET A 726 9.86 -13.01 0.12
N GLY A 727 8.68 -12.40 -0.05
CA GLY A 727 8.13 -11.42 0.91
C GLY A 727 8.05 -11.97 2.33
N THR A 728 8.48 -11.19 3.33
CA THR A 728 8.55 -11.68 4.73
C THR A 728 7.52 -11.10 5.67
N ASN A 729 6.61 -10.24 5.19
CA ASN A 729 5.70 -9.51 6.06
C ASN A 729 4.81 -10.38 6.96
N GLY A 730 4.35 -11.53 6.46
CA GLY A 730 3.46 -12.45 7.20
C GLY A 730 4.18 -13.42 8.15
N LEU A 731 5.50 -13.32 8.32
CA LEU A 731 6.26 -14.27 9.11
C LEU A 731 6.29 -13.93 10.61
N THR A 732 6.79 -14.86 11.42
CA THR A 732 6.99 -14.65 12.85
C THR A 732 7.89 -13.45 13.13
N SER A 733 7.50 -12.62 14.09
CA SER A 733 8.13 -11.35 14.45
C SER A 733 8.14 -10.30 13.34
N ARG A 734 7.27 -10.43 12.32
CA ARG A 734 7.11 -9.46 11.22
C ARG A 734 5.75 -8.78 11.28
N MET A 735 5.61 -7.73 10.48
CA MET A 735 4.50 -6.77 10.54
C MET A 735 3.11 -7.43 10.58
N TRP A 736 2.87 -8.41 9.70
CA TRP A 736 1.57 -9.06 9.51
C TRP A 736 1.50 -10.45 10.14
N GLU A 737 2.29 -10.71 11.18
CA GLU A 737 2.33 -11.99 11.89
C GLU A 737 0.93 -12.49 12.31
N ASP A 738 0.09 -11.61 12.88
CA ASP A 738 -1.25 -11.95 13.36
C ASP A 738 -2.28 -12.06 12.22
N PHE A 739 -1.88 -11.73 10.98
CA PHE A 739 -2.70 -11.82 9.78
C PHE A 739 -2.29 -12.97 8.85
N ALA A 740 -1.44 -13.87 9.35
CA ALA A 740 -1.03 -15.10 8.68
C ALA A 740 -1.30 -16.32 9.58
N SER A 741 -1.64 -17.46 8.98
CA SER A 741 -1.83 -18.71 9.72
C SER A 741 -0.51 -19.21 10.33
N GLU A 742 -0.61 -20.06 11.35
CA GLU A 742 0.53 -20.84 11.81
C GLU A 742 1.00 -21.82 10.73
N SER A 743 0.07 -22.44 9.99
CA SER A 743 0.40 -23.36 8.89
C SER A 743 1.26 -22.69 7.81
N TYR A 744 0.90 -21.48 7.35
CA TYR A 744 1.66 -20.73 6.35
C TYR A 744 3.11 -20.48 6.82
N ARG A 745 3.29 -20.05 8.08
CA ARG A 745 4.62 -19.77 8.65
C ARG A 745 5.47 -21.01 8.89
N MET A 746 4.90 -22.20 8.72
CA MET A 746 5.57 -23.50 8.83
C MET A 746 5.74 -24.21 7.49
N LEU A 747 5.42 -23.56 6.36
CA LEU A 747 5.59 -24.18 5.04
C LEU A 747 7.03 -24.66 4.83
N PRO A 748 7.21 -25.82 4.14
CA PRO A 748 8.52 -26.36 3.87
C PRO A 748 9.33 -25.45 2.93
N SER A 749 10.62 -25.75 2.78
CA SER A 749 11.45 -25.03 1.82
C SER A 749 11.01 -25.30 0.37
N PRO A 750 10.99 -24.30 -0.52
CA PRO A 750 10.74 -24.51 -1.95
C PRO A 750 11.94 -25.17 -2.66
N GLY A 751 13.03 -25.48 -1.95
CA GLY A 751 14.27 -25.97 -2.54
C GLY A 751 15.10 -24.85 -3.17
N ALA A 752 16.09 -25.24 -3.98
CA ALA A 752 17.02 -24.33 -4.63
C ALA A 752 16.32 -23.58 -5.78
N ILE A 753 16.41 -22.24 -5.76
CA ILE A 753 15.81 -21.36 -6.76
C ILE A 753 16.91 -20.87 -7.68
N SER A 754 16.80 -21.18 -8.98
CA SER A 754 17.73 -20.68 -10.00
C SER A 754 17.52 -19.18 -10.22
N PHE A 755 18.57 -18.42 -10.52
CA PHE A 755 18.51 -17.02 -10.96
C PHE A 755 19.70 -16.68 -11.86
N PHE A 756 19.58 -15.63 -12.70
CA PHE A 756 20.67 -15.14 -13.53
C PHE A 756 21.44 -14.02 -12.83
N ASN A 757 22.75 -14.21 -12.64
CA ASN A 757 23.64 -13.22 -12.04
C ASN A 757 24.42 -12.48 -13.14
N PRO A 758 24.09 -11.21 -13.46
CA PRO A 758 24.76 -10.46 -14.52
C PRO A 758 26.20 -10.03 -14.17
N TYR A 759 26.65 -10.26 -12.94
CA TYR A 759 28.00 -9.91 -12.47
C TYR A 759 28.94 -11.13 -12.36
N ALA A 760 28.42 -12.34 -12.52
CA ALA A 760 29.23 -13.56 -12.52
C ALA A 760 29.87 -13.80 -13.90
N GLY A 761 31.13 -14.23 -13.93
CA GLY A 761 31.85 -14.49 -15.19
C GLY A 761 31.98 -13.26 -16.09
N GLU A 762 32.25 -13.49 -17.38
CA GLU A 762 32.35 -12.40 -18.37
C GLU A 762 30.98 -11.88 -18.79
N SER A 763 30.02 -12.78 -19.07
CA SER A 763 28.71 -12.48 -19.64
C SER A 763 27.51 -12.72 -18.70
N GLY A 764 27.74 -13.03 -17.43
CA GLY A 764 26.70 -13.48 -16.50
C GLY A 764 26.55 -15.01 -16.47
N GLU A 765 26.12 -15.55 -15.33
CA GLU A 765 25.93 -16.99 -15.12
C GLU A 765 24.67 -17.29 -14.32
N TYR A 766 24.07 -18.46 -14.54
CA TYR A 766 23.00 -18.97 -13.69
C TYR A 766 23.56 -19.52 -12.38
N GLN A 767 22.96 -19.11 -11.27
CA GLN A 767 23.29 -19.56 -9.92
C GLN A 767 22.02 -19.98 -9.20
N THR A 768 22.15 -20.55 -8.01
CA THR A 768 21.01 -20.93 -7.17
C THR A 768 21.08 -20.27 -5.80
N PHE A 769 19.92 -19.97 -5.21
CA PHE A 769 19.81 -19.55 -3.82
C PHE A 769 18.64 -20.24 -3.11
N MET A 770 18.71 -20.29 -1.79
CA MET A 770 17.60 -20.66 -0.91
C MET A 770 17.01 -19.39 -0.29
N PRO A 771 15.73 -19.34 0.12
CA PRO A 771 15.17 -18.20 0.84
C PRO A 771 16.03 -17.79 2.05
N ARG A 772 16.32 -16.49 2.18
CA ARG A 772 17.30 -15.94 3.13
C ARG A 772 16.63 -15.06 4.19
N HIS A 773 15.83 -15.64 5.07
CA HIS A 773 15.15 -14.92 6.15
C HIS A 773 15.32 -15.61 7.50
N LYS A 774 15.11 -14.86 8.59
CA LYS A 774 15.11 -15.43 9.94
C LYS A 774 13.88 -16.33 10.17
N THR A 775 14.12 -17.57 10.59
CA THR A 775 13.08 -18.58 10.87
C THR A 775 13.00 -18.94 12.35
N SER A 776 11.89 -19.60 12.76
CA SER A 776 11.73 -20.18 14.08
C SER A 776 12.72 -21.34 14.32
N LYS A 777 13.13 -21.55 15.57
CA LYS A 777 14.05 -22.63 15.96
C LYS A 777 13.50 -23.99 15.52
N GLY A 778 14.32 -24.78 14.82
CA GLY A 778 13.95 -26.11 14.31
C GLY A 778 13.42 -26.11 12.87
N THR A 779 13.21 -24.94 12.25
CA THR A 779 12.82 -24.85 10.84
C THR A 779 14.04 -25.14 9.94
N PRO A 780 13.93 -26.05 8.95
CA PRO A 780 14.98 -26.28 7.96
C PRO A 780 15.38 -25.00 7.21
N SER A 781 16.61 -24.97 6.69
CA SER A 781 17.11 -23.84 5.90
C SER A 781 16.21 -23.58 4.69
N GLY A 782 15.84 -22.32 4.47
CA GLY A 782 14.98 -21.90 3.38
C GLY A 782 13.50 -22.27 3.51
N GLY A 783 13.05 -22.88 4.62
CA GLY A 783 11.63 -23.06 4.96
C GLY A 783 11.07 -21.91 5.78
N GLY A 784 9.84 -22.05 6.27
CA GLY A 784 9.22 -21.07 7.18
C GLY A 784 8.30 -20.05 6.51
N GLY A 785 7.70 -20.39 5.36
CA GLY A 785 6.58 -19.63 4.76
C GLY A 785 6.84 -18.99 3.40
N THR A 786 8.06 -18.57 3.11
CA THR A 786 8.39 -17.94 1.81
C THR A 786 8.61 -18.98 0.70
N GLY A 787 8.49 -18.56 -0.56
CA GLY A 787 8.90 -19.38 -1.71
C GLY A 787 7.79 -19.87 -2.61
N PHE A 788 6.57 -19.38 -2.41
CA PHE A 788 5.39 -19.89 -3.09
C PHE A 788 4.59 -18.78 -3.76
N TYR A 789 3.96 -19.13 -4.87
CA TYR A 789 2.91 -18.33 -5.50
C TYR A 789 1.61 -19.12 -5.53
N ARG A 790 0.51 -18.45 -5.22
CA ARG A 790 -0.84 -18.89 -5.57
C ARG A 790 -1.00 -18.84 -7.09
N VAL A 791 -1.72 -19.81 -7.65
CA VAL A 791 -2.11 -19.76 -9.06
C VAL A 791 -3.01 -18.53 -9.31
N PRO A 792 -2.71 -17.66 -10.29
CA PRO A 792 -3.59 -16.55 -10.64
C PRO A 792 -4.84 -17.04 -11.39
N SER A 793 -5.98 -16.40 -11.18
CA SER A 793 -7.21 -16.68 -11.95
C SER A 793 -7.09 -16.17 -13.38
N LEU A 794 -7.68 -16.90 -14.33
CA LEU A 794 -7.78 -16.49 -15.74
C LEU A 794 -9.09 -15.75 -16.08
N MET A 795 -9.98 -15.53 -15.09
CA MET A 795 -11.23 -14.79 -15.29
C MET A 795 -10.95 -13.42 -15.89
N SER A 796 -11.54 -13.15 -17.07
CA SER A 796 -11.41 -11.86 -17.76
C SER A 796 -9.97 -11.38 -17.96
N ILE A 797 -9.06 -12.32 -18.20
CA ILE A 797 -7.63 -12.04 -18.39
C ILE A 797 -7.35 -11.09 -19.56
N TRP A 798 -8.24 -11.02 -20.55
CA TRP A 798 -8.17 -10.06 -21.66
C TRP A 798 -8.15 -8.59 -21.18
N ALA A 799 -8.76 -8.31 -20.03
CA ALA A 799 -8.90 -6.96 -19.50
C ALA A 799 -7.75 -6.58 -18.55
N THR A 800 -6.86 -7.51 -18.17
CA THR A 800 -5.87 -7.31 -17.10
C THR A 800 -4.42 -7.32 -17.52
N ALA A 801 -4.13 -7.49 -18.82
CA ALA A 801 -2.78 -7.34 -19.36
C ALA A 801 -2.19 -5.93 -19.07
N PRO A 802 -0.85 -5.80 -18.89
CA PRO A 802 0.19 -6.83 -18.96
C PRO A 802 0.12 -7.90 -17.85
N PHE A 803 0.94 -8.96 -17.96
CA PHE A 803 0.85 -10.13 -17.09
C PHE A 803 2.02 -10.28 -16.10
N LEU A 804 1.90 -11.35 -15.29
CA LEU A 804 2.71 -11.68 -14.12
C LEU A 804 2.44 -10.74 -12.95
N HIS A 805 2.87 -11.13 -11.75
CA HIS A 805 2.67 -10.34 -10.53
C HIS A 805 3.27 -8.93 -10.60
N ASN A 806 4.12 -8.62 -11.57
CA ASN A 806 4.81 -7.34 -11.69
C ASN A 806 4.52 -6.63 -13.03
N ASN A 807 3.53 -7.04 -13.83
CA ASN A 807 3.18 -6.44 -15.14
C ASN A 807 4.36 -6.30 -16.13
N SER A 808 5.42 -7.10 -15.97
CA SER A 808 6.60 -7.01 -16.84
C SER A 808 6.42 -7.73 -18.18
N LEU A 809 5.42 -8.60 -18.31
CA LEU A 809 5.17 -9.42 -19.49
C LEU A 809 4.04 -8.84 -20.34
N GLY A 810 4.39 -8.13 -21.41
CA GLY A 810 3.43 -7.62 -22.39
C GLY A 810 3.57 -6.12 -22.66
N LEU A 811 2.69 -5.61 -23.50
CA LEU A 811 2.62 -4.21 -23.90
C LEU A 811 1.85 -3.41 -22.86
N PHE A 812 2.48 -2.36 -22.33
CA PHE A 812 1.78 -1.26 -21.68
C PHE A 812 1.63 -0.10 -22.68
N ASN A 813 0.39 0.18 -23.09
CA ASN A 813 0.05 1.25 -24.05
C ASN A 813 -0.70 2.45 -23.44
N ASN A 814 -1.04 2.38 -22.15
CA ASN A 814 -1.81 3.40 -21.43
C ASN A 814 -3.19 3.72 -22.05
N ASP A 815 -3.78 2.79 -22.80
CA ASP A 815 -5.08 2.95 -23.46
C ASP A 815 -6.15 2.08 -22.78
N PRO A 816 -7.12 2.69 -22.06
CA PRO A 816 -8.17 1.95 -21.35
C PRO A 816 -9.32 1.47 -22.23
N SER A 817 -9.31 1.80 -23.53
CA SER A 817 -10.31 1.32 -24.48
C SER A 817 -10.29 -0.20 -24.62
N VAL A 818 -11.38 -0.78 -25.14
CA VAL A 818 -11.42 -2.22 -25.41
C VAL A 818 -10.32 -2.63 -26.40
N ASN A 819 -10.04 -1.80 -27.41
CA ASN A 819 -8.98 -2.07 -28.37
C ASN A 819 -7.59 -2.03 -27.73
N GLY A 820 -7.31 -1.01 -26.92
CA GLY A 820 -6.05 -0.90 -26.19
C GLY A 820 -5.78 -2.11 -25.29
N ARG A 821 -6.81 -2.59 -24.58
CA ARG A 821 -6.73 -3.79 -23.73
C ARG A 821 -6.46 -5.06 -24.56
N LEU A 822 -7.12 -5.22 -25.70
CA LEU A 822 -6.90 -6.37 -26.59
C LEU A 822 -5.52 -6.38 -27.24
N GLU A 823 -4.99 -5.21 -27.60
CA GLU A 823 -3.61 -5.09 -28.09
C GLU A 823 -2.59 -5.48 -27.00
N ALA A 824 -2.80 -5.02 -25.76
CA ALA A 824 -1.97 -5.40 -24.61
C ALA A 824 -2.06 -6.90 -24.31
N PHE A 825 -3.27 -7.46 -24.37
CA PHE A 825 -3.54 -8.89 -24.19
C PHE A 825 -2.85 -9.73 -25.26
N ASP A 826 -3.01 -9.44 -26.55
CA ASP A 826 -2.41 -10.23 -27.65
C ASP A 826 -0.88 -10.21 -27.54
N ASP A 827 -0.24 -9.07 -27.23
CA ASP A 827 1.21 -9.02 -27.01
C ASP A 827 1.64 -9.84 -25.79
N GLY A 828 0.97 -9.66 -24.65
CA GLY A 828 1.29 -10.37 -23.40
C GLY A 828 1.12 -11.87 -23.52
N ILE A 829 -0.02 -12.34 -24.05
CA ILE A 829 -0.33 -13.77 -24.13
C ILE A 829 0.56 -14.48 -25.16
N ARG A 830 0.91 -13.80 -26.25
CA ARG A 830 1.85 -14.36 -27.22
C ARG A 830 3.27 -14.42 -26.68
N LYS A 831 3.71 -13.44 -25.90
CA LYS A 831 5.00 -13.52 -25.19
C LYS A 831 5.03 -14.62 -24.14
N LEU A 832 3.88 -14.92 -23.52
CA LEU A 832 3.73 -16.05 -22.59
C LEU A 832 3.87 -17.40 -23.33
N LEU A 833 3.10 -17.59 -24.43
CA LEU A 833 3.03 -18.87 -25.16
C LEU A 833 4.19 -19.09 -26.15
N TRP A 834 4.87 -18.02 -26.59
CA TRP A 834 6.10 -18.04 -27.40
C TRP A 834 7.23 -17.32 -26.66
N PRO A 835 7.89 -18.01 -25.71
CA PRO A 835 8.96 -17.46 -24.88
C PRO A 835 10.00 -16.58 -25.58
N GLU A 836 10.44 -16.99 -26.75
CA GLU A 836 11.46 -16.30 -27.55
C GLU A 836 11.03 -14.90 -27.98
N ARG A 837 9.73 -14.60 -27.99
CA ARG A 837 9.19 -13.26 -28.31
C ARG A 837 9.45 -12.26 -27.20
N ARG A 838 9.63 -12.69 -25.95
CA ARG A 838 9.92 -11.79 -24.82
C ARG A 838 11.22 -11.02 -24.99
N LEU A 839 12.19 -11.64 -25.66
CA LEU A 839 13.48 -11.02 -25.90
C LEU A 839 13.44 -9.93 -26.98
N LYS A 840 12.31 -9.79 -27.72
CA LYS A 840 12.17 -8.86 -28.85
C LYS A 840 11.89 -7.41 -28.43
N SER A 841 11.14 -7.21 -27.33
CA SER A 841 10.72 -5.87 -26.91
C SER A 841 10.19 -5.85 -25.48
N SER A 842 10.32 -4.70 -24.81
CA SER A 842 9.69 -4.39 -23.53
C SER A 842 9.17 -2.95 -23.53
N SER A 843 8.06 -2.68 -22.84
CA SER A 843 7.54 -1.32 -22.61
C SER A 843 8.36 -0.53 -21.58
N TYR A 844 9.34 -1.18 -20.93
CA TYR A 844 9.93 -0.65 -19.70
C TYR A 844 11.44 -0.43 -19.80
N ASN A 845 11.90 0.57 -19.03
CA ASN A 845 13.31 0.87 -18.78
C ASN A 845 14.19 1.00 -20.04
N GLY A 846 13.59 1.37 -21.19
CA GLY A 846 14.28 1.52 -22.48
C GLY A 846 15.03 0.26 -22.93
N ALA A 847 14.54 -0.93 -22.57
CA ALA A 847 15.24 -2.19 -22.85
C ALA A 847 15.22 -2.50 -24.36
N THR A 848 16.42 -2.53 -24.97
CA THR A 848 16.60 -2.97 -26.37
C THR A 848 16.61 -4.50 -26.48
N GLU A 849 16.46 -5.02 -27.69
CA GLU A 849 16.51 -6.45 -27.96
C GLU A 849 17.84 -7.08 -27.52
N GLU A 850 18.97 -6.40 -27.77
CA GLU A 850 20.30 -6.85 -27.37
C GLU A 850 20.42 -6.93 -25.85
N ARG A 851 19.88 -5.93 -25.14
CA ARG A 851 19.88 -5.91 -23.68
C ARG A 851 19.02 -7.03 -23.12
N LEU A 852 17.83 -7.26 -23.66
CA LEU A 852 16.95 -8.34 -23.21
C LEU A 852 17.61 -9.71 -23.42
N ARG A 853 18.28 -9.93 -24.57
CA ARG A 853 19.05 -11.15 -24.82
C ARG A 853 20.20 -11.33 -23.83
N ARG A 854 21.00 -10.28 -23.60
CA ARG A 854 22.11 -10.30 -22.65
C ARG A 854 21.66 -10.56 -21.21
N ASP A 855 20.57 -9.91 -20.80
CA ASP A 855 20.05 -9.99 -19.44
C ASP A 855 19.10 -11.19 -19.24
N HIS A 856 18.90 -12.03 -20.27
CA HIS A 856 17.97 -13.17 -20.27
C HIS A 856 16.52 -12.80 -19.89
N GLY A 857 16.11 -11.58 -20.24
CA GLY A 857 14.85 -10.95 -19.85
C GLY A 857 15.05 -9.50 -19.41
N LEU A 858 14.01 -8.91 -18.80
CA LEU A 858 14.07 -7.53 -18.31
C LEU A 858 14.75 -7.46 -16.94
N ILE A 859 15.95 -6.89 -16.84
CA ILE A 859 16.55 -6.44 -15.56
C ILE A 859 16.42 -4.93 -15.47
N TRP A 860 15.72 -4.38 -14.47
CA TRP A 860 15.61 -2.93 -14.31
C TRP A 860 16.91 -2.30 -13.81
N ARG A 861 17.44 -1.33 -14.56
CA ARG A 861 18.72 -0.67 -14.29
C ARG A 861 18.56 0.84 -14.18
N THR A 862 19.42 1.48 -13.38
CA THR A 862 19.54 2.94 -13.34
C THR A 862 19.89 3.46 -14.73
N THR A 863 19.21 4.51 -15.21
CA THR A 863 19.47 5.07 -16.55
C THR A 863 20.59 6.10 -16.57
N GLN A 864 21.00 6.58 -15.39
CA GLN A 864 22.06 7.56 -15.21
C GLN A 864 22.79 7.33 -13.87
N GLU A 865 23.83 8.11 -13.61
CA GLU A 865 24.47 8.16 -12.30
C GLU A 865 23.48 8.62 -11.24
N THR A 866 23.46 7.94 -10.09
CA THR A 866 22.48 8.19 -9.02
C THR A 866 23.09 8.29 -7.63
N TYR A 867 22.35 8.94 -6.74
CA TYR A 867 22.73 9.17 -5.35
C TYR A 867 21.58 8.80 -4.42
N LEU A 868 21.94 8.24 -3.27
CA LEU A 868 21.08 8.23 -2.08
C LEU A 868 21.34 9.54 -1.32
N ALA A 869 20.41 10.50 -1.44
CA ALA A 869 20.57 11.84 -0.91
C ALA A 869 19.59 12.11 0.25
N ILE A 870 20.10 12.69 1.34
CA ILE A 870 19.32 13.19 2.48
C ILE A 870 19.60 14.69 2.61
N ASP A 871 18.55 15.50 2.51
CA ASP A 871 18.60 16.96 2.66
C ASP A 871 19.11 17.35 4.05
N ALA A 872 19.96 18.39 4.11
CA ALA A 872 20.57 18.89 5.35
C ALA A 872 19.59 19.09 6.51
N LYS A 873 18.35 19.56 6.25
CA LYS A 873 17.33 19.76 7.29
C LYS A 873 16.83 18.46 7.91
N ARG A 874 16.94 17.34 7.19
CA ARG A 874 16.43 16.02 7.58
C ARG A 874 17.49 15.14 8.22
N VAL A 875 18.77 15.38 7.93
CA VAL A 875 19.90 14.63 8.52
C VAL A 875 19.80 14.53 10.06
N PRO A 876 19.48 15.59 10.82
CA PRO A 876 19.42 15.51 12.29
C PRO A 876 18.25 14.67 12.77
N TYR A 877 17.11 14.76 12.07
CA TYR A 877 15.93 13.96 12.37
C TYR A 877 16.20 12.46 12.16
N PHE A 878 16.83 12.11 11.02
CA PHE A 878 17.24 10.74 10.74
C PHE A 878 18.27 10.23 11.76
N ALA A 879 19.26 11.05 12.12
CA ALA A 879 20.26 10.67 13.11
C ALA A 879 19.66 10.46 14.50
N ARG A 880 18.67 11.27 14.93
CA ARG A 880 17.99 11.07 16.21
C ARG A 880 17.24 9.74 16.30
N ARG A 881 16.82 9.15 15.19
CA ARG A 881 16.21 7.80 15.17
C ARG A 881 17.21 6.69 15.49
N LEU A 882 18.52 6.96 15.48
CA LEU A 882 19.52 5.99 15.91
C LEU A 882 19.43 5.78 17.44
N PRO A 883 19.27 4.54 17.95
CA PRO A 883 18.99 4.28 19.36
C PRO A 883 20.01 4.83 20.37
N TRP A 884 21.26 5.05 19.92
CA TRP A 884 22.33 5.60 20.75
C TRP A 884 22.32 7.13 20.77
N ILE A 885 21.92 7.79 19.67
CA ILE A 885 21.74 9.25 19.61
C ILE A 885 20.53 9.63 20.45
N ASP A 886 19.41 8.93 20.28
CA ASP A 886 18.18 9.13 21.07
C ASP A 886 18.46 9.02 22.58
N ARG A 887 19.13 7.94 23.00
CA ARG A 887 19.53 7.73 24.41
C ARG A 887 20.44 8.83 24.94
N LEU A 888 21.35 9.36 24.12
CA LEU A 888 22.23 10.46 24.52
C LEU A 888 21.40 11.74 24.70
N TYR A 889 20.51 12.03 23.75
CA TYR A 889 19.69 13.24 23.69
C TYR A 889 18.64 13.30 24.83
N LYS A 890 18.09 12.15 25.23
CA LYS A 890 17.13 12.04 26.35
C LYS A 890 17.77 12.18 27.74
N LYS A 891 19.10 12.29 27.86
CA LYS A 891 19.75 12.43 29.18
C LYS A 891 19.52 13.85 29.75
N PRO A 892 19.00 13.98 30.99
CA PRO A 892 18.69 15.29 31.61
C PRO A 892 19.87 16.27 31.63
N PHE A 893 21.09 15.76 31.78
CA PHE A 893 22.29 16.60 31.84
C PHE A 893 22.70 17.25 30.51
N LEU A 894 22.14 16.80 29.37
CA LEU A 894 22.35 17.40 28.04
C LEU A 894 21.20 18.33 27.63
N GLY A 895 20.12 18.39 28.41
CA GLY A 895 18.94 19.21 28.13
C GLY A 895 19.24 20.72 28.01
N TRP A 896 20.29 21.20 28.67
CA TRP A 896 20.72 22.61 28.58
C TRP A 896 21.16 23.02 27.17
N ILE A 897 21.66 22.09 26.35
CA ILE A 897 22.08 22.35 24.96
C ILE A 897 20.88 22.81 24.10
N HIS A 898 19.66 22.36 24.43
CA HIS A 898 18.43 22.74 23.71
C HIS A 898 17.94 24.14 24.06
N SER A 899 18.33 24.67 25.22
CA SER A 899 17.85 25.94 25.75
C SER A 899 18.74 27.14 25.40
N VAL A 900 19.96 26.91 24.88
CA VAL A 900 20.88 28.02 24.58
C VAL A 900 20.49 28.71 23.27
N ARG A 901 20.03 29.96 23.38
CA ARG A 901 19.89 30.88 22.24
C ARG A 901 20.64 32.19 22.51
N PRO A 902 21.40 32.72 21.53
CA PRO A 902 21.60 32.17 20.20
C PRO A 902 22.57 30.98 20.20
N LEU A 903 22.27 30.01 19.34
CA LEU A 903 22.90 28.68 19.29
C LEU A 903 24.42 28.73 19.02
N TRP A 904 24.97 29.77 18.41
CA TRP A 904 26.41 29.93 18.19
C TRP A 904 27.21 30.37 19.42
N LEU A 905 26.54 30.88 20.46
CA LEU A 905 27.18 31.56 21.59
C LEU A 905 28.11 30.63 22.43
N PRO A 906 27.73 29.39 22.78
CA PRO A 906 28.63 28.49 23.52
C PRO A 906 29.90 28.12 22.76
N SER A 907 29.77 27.84 21.46
CA SER A 907 30.90 27.50 20.60
C SER A 907 31.85 28.70 20.45
N LEU A 908 31.30 29.91 20.28
CA LEU A 908 32.09 31.14 20.22
C LEU A 908 32.82 31.41 21.54
N ILE A 909 32.18 31.22 22.69
CA ILE A 909 32.82 31.41 24.01
C ILE A 909 34.01 30.45 24.19
N LEU A 910 33.83 29.16 23.85
CA LEU A 910 34.90 28.17 23.94
C LEU A 910 36.03 28.45 22.95
N PHE A 911 35.70 28.90 21.73
CA PHE A 911 36.68 29.28 20.71
C PHE A 911 37.51 30.50 21.14
N LEU A 912 36.85 31.57 21.60
CA LEU A 912 37.52 32.77 22.09
C LEU A 912 38.34 32.47 23.35
N GLY A 913 37.83 31.64 24.26
CA GLY A 913 38.56 31.16 25.43
C GLY A 913 39.83 30.39 25.05
N SER A 914 39.73 29.47 24.09
CA SER A 914 40.88 28.74 23.54
C SER A 914 41.92 29.67 22.91
N LEU A 915 41.47 30.64 22.12
CA LEU A 915 42.35 31.62 21.47
C LEU A 915 43.12 32.45 22.52
N VAL A 916 42.45 32.90 23.57
CA VAL A 916 43.07 33.62 24.69
C VAL A 916 44.14 32.75 25.37
N LEU A 917 43.85 31.47 25.64
CA LEU A 917 44.80 30.56 26.26
C LEU A 917 46.03 30.25 25.38
N LEU A 918 45.85 30.19 24.05
CA LEU A 918 46.94 29.94 23.09
C LEU A 918 47.85 31.16 22.88
N LEU A 919 47.30 32.38 22.97
CA LEU A 919 48.02 33.63 22.76
C LEU A 919 48.80 34.13 23.99
N VAL A 920 48.45 33.65 25.19
CA VAL A 920 49.16 34.02 26.44
C VAL A 920 50.55 33.38 26.49
N ARG A 921 51.59 34.21 26.29
CA ARG A 921 52.97 33.77 26.06
C ARG A 921 53.81 33.59 27.33
N ASN A 922 53.45 34.26 28.44
CA ASN A 922 54.19 34.24 29.72
C ASN A 922 53.29 34.48 30.96
N HIS A 923 53.76 34.08 32.14
CA HIS A 923 53.00 34.09 33.41
C HIS A 923 52.55 35.50 33.86
N LYS A 924 53.27 36.56 33.45
CA LYS A 924 52.86 37.96 33.67
C LYS A 924 51.64 38.36 32.83
N SER A 925 51.58 37.92 31.57
CA SER A 925 50.42 38.18 30.70
C SER A 925 49.19 37.38 31.14
N GLN A 926 49.38 36.17 31.65
CA GLN A 926 48.33 35.32 32.23
C GLN A 926 47.60 36.02 33.39
N LYS A 927 48.35 36.62 34.33
CA LYS A 927 47.76 37.40 35.43
C LYS A 927 46.96 38.61 34.93
N LYS A 928 47.47 39.34 33.93
CA LYS A 928 46.76 40.51 33.36
C LYS A 928 45.45 40.12 32.67
N VAL A 929 45.47 39.03 31.89
CA VAL A 929 44.28 38.52 31.20
C VAL A 929 43.26 37.96 32.21
N ALA A 930 43.71 37.21 33.22
CA ALA A 930 42.84 36.71 34.30
C ALA A 930 42.15 37.85 35.06
N ILE A 931 42.89 38.92 35.39
CA ILE A 931 42.34 40.12 36.02
C ILE A 931 41.33 40.82 35.10
N GLY A 932 41.63 40.94 33.80
CA GLY A 932 40.73 41.52 32.81
C GLY A 932 39.41 40.74 32.69
N ILE A 933 39.47 39.41 32.61
CA ILE A 933 38.28 38.55 32.56
C ILE A 933 37.46 38.68 33.85
N ALA A 934 38.12 38.70 35.02
CA ALA A 934 37.45 38.89 36.30
C ALA A 934 36.76 40.27 36.39
N ALA A 935 37.39 41.33 35.90
CA ALA A 935 36.81 42.67 35.86
C ALA A 935 35.56 42.72 34.94
N VAL A 936 35.62 42.08 33.77
CA VAL A 936 34.46 41.99 32.85
C VAL A 936 33.32 41.19 33.49
N ALA A 937 33.62 40.07 34.15
CA ALA A 937 32.61 39.27 34.85
C ALA A 937 31.94 40.07 35.98
N ILE A 938 32.71 40.85 36.74
CA ILE A 938 32.19 41.75 37.78
C ILE A 938 31.30 42.84 37.17
N LEU A 939 31.72 43.47 36.07
CA LEU A 939 30.92 44.47 35.36
C LEU A 939 29.60 43.89 34.83
N PHE A 940 29.62 42.65 34.33
CA PHE A 940 28.42 41.94 33.90
C PHE A 940 27.45 41.67 35.07
N VAL A 941 27.97 41.22 36.21
CA VAL A 941 27.18 41.00 37.44
C VAL A 941 26.56 42.32 37.91
N ILE A 942 27.31 43.42 37.87
CA ILE A 942 26.82 44.76 38.20
C ILE A 942 25.72 45.21 37.22
N GLY A 943 25.93 45.02 35.91
CA GLY A 943 24.93 45.34 34.89
C GLY A 943 23.62 44.56 35.06
N PHE A 944 23.71 43.30 35.50
CA PHE A 944 22.53 42.49 35.81
C PHE A 944 21.83 42.91 37.10
N TRP A 945 22.60 43.26 38.13
CA TRP A 945 22.06 43.80 39.37
C TRP A 945 21.33 45.13 39.11
N PHE A 946 21.87 45.95 38.20
CA PHE A 946 21.24 47.17 37.70
C PHE A 946 19.95 46.88 36.90
N ALA A 947 19.96 45.87 36.03
CA ALA A 947 18.77 45.44 35.28
C ALA A 947 17.63 44.93 36.20
N LYS A 948 17.98 44.23 37.29
CA LYS A 948 17.02 43.77 38.31
C LYS A 948 16.41 44.94 39.10
N ALA A 949 17.19 45.98 39.36
CA ALA A 949 16.73 47.16 40.09
C ALA A 949 15.81 48.07 39.25
N TYR A 950 15.84 47.98 37.91
CA TYR A 950 15.10 48.87 37.00
C TYR A 950 14.40 48.12 35.85
N PRO A 951 13.27 47.43 36.09
CA PRO A 951 12.64 46.49 35.14
C PRO A 951 11.91 47.11 33.93
N GLN A 952 11.89 48.45 33.76
CA GLN A 952 11.10 49.12 32.71
C GLN A 952 11.90 49.60 31.49
N ASN A 953 13.17 49.21 31.32
CA ASN A 953 13.95 49.62 30.15
C ASN A 953 14.20 48.45 29.17
N TRP A 954 14.50 48.77 27.91
CA TRP A 954 14.71 47.75 26.87
C TRP A 954 15.85 46.78 27.22
N LEU A 955 16.87 47.27 27.94
CA LEU A 955 18.03 46.49 28.37
C LEU A 955 17.65 45.52 29.51
N SER A 956 16.77 45.90 30.43
CA SER A 956 16.28 45.05 31.52
C SER A 956 15.37 43.96 30.99
N ASN A 957 14.49 44.26 30.02
CA ASN A 957 13.64 43.25 29.38
C ASN A 957 14.46 42.27 28.52
N TRP A 958 15.53 42.74 27.87
CA TRP A 958 16.46 41.88 27.14
C TRP A 958 17.30 41.01 28.08
N LEU A 959 17.85 41.57 29.17
CA LEU A 959 18.66 40.84 30.15
C LEU A 959 17.82 39.87 30.99
N ALA A 960 16.56 40.17 31.31
CA ALA A 960 15.68 39.30 32.09
C ALA A 960 15.42 37.94 31.43
N GLN A 961 15.50 37.85 30.09
CA GLN A 961 15.36 36.59 29.33
C GLN A 961 16.47 35.57 29.65
N PHE A 962 17.59 36.00 30.24
CA PHE A 962 18.74 35.14 30.54
C PHE A 962 18.80 34.70 32.01
N TYR A 963 17.86 35.13 32.87
CA TYR A 963 17.80 34.82 34.30
C TYR A 963 16.97 33.54 34.58
N PRO A 964 17.34 32.66 35.54
CA PRO A 964 18.52 32.67 36.42
C PRO A 964 19.76 31.96 35.84
N TRP A 965 19.76 31.62 34.56
CA TRP A 965 20.67 30.65 33.95
C TRP A 965 22.13 31.10 33.79
N TRP A 966 22.45 32.40 33.96
CA TRP A 966 23.80 32.96 33.75
C TRP A 966 24.69 33.04 35.02
N LEU A 967 24.10 32.96 36.22
CA LEU A 967 24.87 32.93 37.49
C LEU A 967 25.78 31.71 37.56
N VAL A 968 25.33 30.58 37.01
CA VAL A 968 26.11 29.35 36.93
C VAL A 968 27.33 29.54 36.00
N PRO A 969 27.19 30.00 34.72
CA PRO A 969 28.31 30.37 33.86
C PRO A 969 29.28 31.37 34.48
N ALA A 970 28.80 32.44 35.11
CA ALA A 970 29.67 33.46 35.71
C ALA A 970 30.51 32.90 36.88
N THR A 971 29.89 32.07 37.72
CA THR A 971 30.57 31.36 38.82
C THR A 971 31.58 30.34 38.26
N LEU A 972 31.22 29.61 37.20
CA LEU A 972 32.12 28.67 36.52
C LEU A 972 33.31 29.39 35.88
N VAL A 973 33.10 30.56 35.27
CA VAL A 973 34.19 31.40 34.72
C VAL A 973 35.10 31.90 35.83
N PHE A 974 34.56 32.33 36.97
CA PHE A 974 35.36 32.76 38.12
C PHE A 974 36.20 31.62 38.71
N VAL A 975 35.59 30.45 38.92
CA VAL A 975 36.29 29.23 39.38
C VAL A 975 37.34 28.77 38.36
N ALA A 976 37.02 28.82 37.07
CA ALA A 976 37.96 28.50 36.00
C ALA A 976 39.16 29.45 36.01
N VAL A 977 38.96 30.76 36.21
CA VAL A 977 40.04 31.75 36.32
C VAL A 977 40.92 31.48 37.55
N LEU A 978 40.36 31.02 38.67
CA LEU A 978 41.12 30.65 39.87
C LEU A 978 41.95 29.37 39.66
N ILE A 979 41.39 28.35 39.01
CA ILE A 979 42.09 27.12 38.61
C ILE A 979 43.14 27.43 37.53
N TRP A 980 42.94 28.49 36.75
CA TRP A 980 43.81 28.90 35.64
C TRP A 980 45.11 29.55 36.09
N LEU A 981 45.14 30.21 37.24
CA LEU A 981 46.33 30.94 37.75
C LEU A 981 47.57 30.07 38.06
N PRO A 982 47.46 28.83 38.59
CA PRO A 982 48.61 27.96 38.86
C PRO A 982 49.01 27.01 37.71
N LEU A 983 48.27 26.96 36.60
CA LEU A 983 48.50 25.97 35.54
C LEU A 983 49.76 26.25 34.71
N SER A 984 50.58 25.22 34.51
CA SER A 984 51.78 25.31 33.68
C SER A 984 51.44 25.47 32.20
N ARG A 985 52.37 26.03 31.41
CA ARG A 985 52.19 26.25 29.96
C ARG A 985 51.87 24.96 29.19
N TRP A 986 52.38 23.82 29.65
CA TRP A 986 52.11 22.51 29.06
C TRP A 986 50.63 22.10 29.21
N TRP A 987 50.08 22.27 30.41
CA TRP A 987 48.67 21.98 30.69
C TRP A 987 47.74 23.00 30.02
N MET A 988 48.10 24.29 29.99
CA MET A 988 47.31 25.32 29.31
C MET A 988 47.12 25.00 27.82
N ARG A 989 48.18 24.60 27.10
CA ARG A 989 48.06 24.21 25.69
C ARG A 989 47.14 23.00 25.50
N ARG A 990 47.26 21.97 26.33
CA ARG A 990 46.39 20.79 26.28
C ARG A 990 44.93 21.14 26.54
N ILE A 991 44.65 21.97 27.55
CA ILE A 991 43.29 22.46 27.85
C ILE A 991 42.76 23.33 26.69
N SER A 992 43.60 24.17 26.07
CA SER A 992 43.20 24.99 24.92
C SER A 992 42.83 24.15 23.71
N TYR A 993 43.60 23.09 23.42
CA TYR A 993 43.29 22.16 22.34
C TYR A 993 42.01 21.38 22.63
N LEU A 994 41.80 20.93 23.87
CA LEU A 994 40.55 20.29 24.29
C LEU A 994 39.37 21.25 24.17
N GLN A 995 39.52 22.52 24.56
CA GLN A 995 38.49 23.55 24.39
C GLN A 995 38.21 23.88 22.93
N LEU A 996 39.24 23.91 22.07
CA LEU A 996 39.07 24.13 20.64
C LEU A 996 38.32 22.97 19.98
N ILE A 997 38.70 21.73 20.33
CA ILE A 997 38.02 20.51 19.89
C ILE A 997 36.57 20.54 20.39
N ALA A 998 36.33 20.88 21.66
CA ALA A 998 34.99 21.02 22.21
C ALA A 998 34.18 22.13 21.51
N ALA A 999 34.79 23.28 21.21
CA ALA A 999 34.15 24.38 20.49
C ALA A 999 33.72 23.95 19.08
N LEU A 1000 34.60 23.24 18.37
CA LEU A 1000 34.34 22.69 17.04
C LEU A 1000 33.26 21.60 17.09
N LEU A 1001 33.32 20.68 18.06
CA LEU A 1001 32.31 19.61 18.22
C LEU A 1001 30.94 20.15 18.64
N ILE A 1002 30.89 21.12 19.56
CA ILE A 1002 29.63 21.78 19.98
C ILE A 1002 29.09 22.63 18.84
N GLY A 1003 29.93 23.41 18.16
CA GLY A 1003 29.54 24.21 17.00
C GLY A 1003 29.01 23.34 15.86
N ALA A 1004 29.73 22.26 15.52
CA ALA A 1004 29.29 21.27 14.54
C ALA A 1004 28.00 20.56 14.98
N GLY A 1005 27.87 20.15 16.24
CA GLY A 1005 26.66 19.52 16.76
C GLY A 1005 25.44 20.45 16.74
N ILE A 1006 25.64 21.75 16.95
CA ILE A 1006 24.60 22.77 16.86
C ILE A 1006 24.20 23.06 15.41
N TYR A 1007 25.18 23.26 14.50
CA TYR A 1007 24.94 23.41 13.07
C TYR A 1007 24.30 22.16 12.47
N PHE A 1008 24.69 20.98 12.95
CA PHE A 1008 24.06 19.71 12.66
C PHE A 1008 22.61 19.78 13.09
N ASN A 1009 22.31 20.04 14.36
CA ASN A 1009 20.96 20.09 14.88
C ASN A 1009 20.03 21.13 14.22
N ALA A 1010 20.61 22.22 13.71
CA ALA A 1010 19.92 23.26 12.96
C ALA A 1010 19.64 22.87 11.49
N GLY A 1011 20.12 21.71 11.04
CA GLY A 1011 19.97 21.25 9.66
C GLY A 1011 20.80 22.05 8.65
N SER A 1012 21.94 22.61 9.10
CA SER A 1012 22.80 23.50 8.32
C SER A 1012 24.17 22.89 7.97
N LEU A 1013 24.44 21.66 8.43
CA LEU A 1013 25.52 20.82 7.90
C LEU A 1013 24.97 20.17 6.62
N GLY A 1014 25.50 20.55 5.46
CA GLY A 1014 24.95 20.26 4.13
C GLY A 1014 24.54 18.81 3.82
N ASP A 1015 23.91 18.62 2.66
CA ASP A 1015 23.33 17.34 2.24
C ASP A 1015 24.27 16.14 2.41
N VAL A 1016 23.72 15.02 2.86
CA VAL A 1016 24.43 13.73 2.87
C VAL A 1016 24.10 13.01 1.57
N ARG A 1017 25.11 12.75 0.74
CA ARG A 1017 24.97 12.01 -0.52
C ARG A 1017 25.84 10.75 -0.48
N LEU A 1018 25.23 9.60 -0.72
CA LEU A 1018 25.93 8.33 -0.92
C LEU A 1018 25.84 7.96 -2.41
N GLY A 1019 26.99 7.94 -3.08
CA GLY A 1019 27.15 7.74 -4.52
C GLY A 1019 28.59 8.09 -4.92
N PRO A 1020 28.89 8.24 -6.22
CA PRO A 1020 27.99 8.01 -7.35
C PRO A 1020 27.72 6.51 -7.59
N ILE A 1021 26.45 6.12 -7.60
CA ILE A 1021 26.04 4.78 -8.06
C ILE A 1021 26.01 4.83 -9.60
N PRO A 1022 26.82 4.02 -10.31
CA PRO A 1022 26.92 4.12 -11.76
C PRO A 1022 25.62 3.83 -12.49
N ALA A 1023 25.46 4.45 -13.66
CA ALA A 1023 24.42 4.09 -14.62
C ALA A 1023 24.52 2.60 -15.00
N GLY A 1024 23.39 1.96 -15.29
CA GLY A 1024 23.34 0.54 -15.62
C GLY A 1024 23.32 -0.41 -14.42
N THR A 1025 23.32 0.11 -13.18
CA THR A 1025 23.24 -0.71 -11.96
C THR A 1025 21.82 -1.28 -11.80
N PRO A 1026 21.63 -2.62 -11.63
CA PRO A 1026 20.34 -3.19 -11.29
C PRO A 1026 19.81 -2.63 -9.97
N VAL A 1027 18.57 -2.13 -9.96
CA VAL A 1027 17.95 -1.54 -8.77
C VAL A 1027 17.90 -2.54 -7.61
N ASN A 1028 17.55 -3.79 -7.92
CA ASN A 1028 17.42 -4.87 -6.95
C ASN A 1028 18.75 -5.31 -6.30
N LEU A 1029 19.90 -4.87 -6.82
CA LEU A 1029 21.19 -5.10 -6.14
C LEU A 1029 21.24 -4.38 -4.78
N LEU A 1030 20.65 -3.19 -4.71
CA LEU A 1030 20.65 -2.33 -3.52
C LEU A 1030 19.34 -2.45 -2.72
N SER A 1031 18.19 -2.57 -3.39
CA SER A 1031 16.90 -2.57 -2.70
C SER A 1031 16.58 -3.89 -1.99
N ASN A 1032 17.23 -4.99 -2.36
CA ASN A 1032 16.99 -6.32 -1.77
C ASN A 1032 18.02 -6.67 -0.68
N PHE A 1033 18.51 -5.68 0.08
CA PHE A 1033 19.47 -5.90 1.17
C PHE A 1033 18.91 -6.87 2.23
N ASN A 1034 19.74 -7.72 2.82
CA ASN A 1034 19.33 -8.65 3.86
C ASN A 1034 19.73 -8.17 5.26
N PRO A 1035 18.83 -7.53 6.03
CA PRO A 1035 19.12 -7.12 7.41
C PRO A 1035 19.26 -8.30 8.37
N ASP A 1036 18.81 -9.51 8.00
CA ASP A 1036 18.97 -10.72 8.80
C ASP A 1036 20.32 -11.43 8.56
N ALA A 1037 21.14 -10.97 7.61
CA ALA A 1037 22.44 -11.58 7.32
C ALA A 1037 23.39 -11.46 8.54
N PRO A 1038 24.40 -12.34 8.67
CA PRO A 1038 25.39 -12.20 9.74
C PRO A 1038 26.01 -10.79 9.77
N ARG A 1039 26.13 -10.21 10.97
CA ARG A 1039 26.58 -8.82 11.13
C ARG A 1039 27.97 -8.57 10.55
N ALA A 1040 28.84 -9.57 10.56
CA ALA A 1040 30.17 -9.48 9.93
C ALA A 1040 30.05 -9.24 8.41
N ASP A 1041 29.13 -9.93 7.74
CA ASP A 1041 28.91 -9.82 6.29
C ASP A 1041 28.27 -8.47 5.94
N GLN A 1042 27.33 -8.00 6.75
CA GLN A 1042 26.75 -6.66 6.59
C GLN A 1042 27.83 -5.55 6.70
N ILE A 1043 28.72 -5.66 7.69
CA ILE A 1043 29.83 -4.70 7.87
C ILE A 1043 30.81 -4.79 6.69
N ALA A 1044 31.12 -5.99 6.22
CA ALA A 1044 32.00 -6.20 5.08
C ALA A 1044 31.42 -5.57 3.81
N ALA A 1045 30.14 -5.82 3.51
CA ALA A 1045 29.45 -5.24 2.36
C ALA A 1045 29.37 -3.71 2.46
N ALA A 1046 29.04 -3.15 3.63
CA ALA A 1046 29.02 -1.71 3.82
C ALA A 1046 30.39 -1.05 3.60
N ARG A 1047 31.47 -1.70 4.07
CA ARG A 1047 32.86 -1.25 3.82
C ARG A 1047 33.21 -1.30 2.34
N MET A 1048 32.88 -2.39 1.65
CA MET A 1048 33.20 -2.55 0.22
C MET A 1048 32.38 -1.61 -0.66
N LEU A 1049 31.09 -1.43 -0.37
CA LEU A 1049 30.24 -0.44 -1.01
C LEU A 1049 30.84 0.96 -0.85
N THR A 1050 31.13 1.38 0.38
CA THR A 1050 31.67 2.73 0.63
C THR A 1050 33.05 2.94 0.03
N ALA A 1051 33.94 1.94 0.09
CA ALA A 1051 35.27 2.03 -0.51
C ALA A 1051 35.20 2.09 -2.05
N GLY A 1052 34.34 1.26 -2.67
CA GLY A 1052 34.17 1.23 -4.11
C GLY A 1052 33.55 2.52 -4.64
N LEU A 1053 32.48 3.03 -4.01
CA LEU A 1053 31.88 4.31 -4.40
C LEU A 1053 32.87 5.47 -4.22
N ALA A 1054 33.62 5.49 -3.11
CA ALA A 1054 34.66 6.50 -2.89
C ALA A 1054 35.78 6.43 -3.94
N GLU A 1055 36.13 5.24 -4.42
CA GLU A 1055 37.10 5.09 -5.51
C GLU A 1055 36.58 5.66 -6.83
N ILE A 1056 35.32 5.38 -7.17
CA ILE A 1056 34.67 5.93 -8.38
C ILE A 1056 34.68 7.45 -8.32
N GLU A 1057 34.26 8.02 -7.18
CA GLU A 1057 34.19 9.47 -7.00
C GLU A 1057 35.58 10.14 -7.01
N SER A 1058 36.51 9.64 -6.18
CA SER A 1058 37.82 10.28 -5.99
C SER A 1058 38.72 10.21 -7.21
N ARG A 1059 38.53 9.20 -8.08
CA ARG A 1059 39.31 9.03 -9.31
C ARG A 1059 38.60 9.58 -10.54
N HIS A 1060 37.36 10.08 -10.41
CA HIS A 1060 36.53 10.52 -11.53
C HIS A 1060 36.48 9.48 -12.66
N LEU A 1061 36.20 8.22 -12.30
CA LEU A 1061 36.18 7.12 -13.27
C LEU A 1061 35.09 7.37 -14.34
N ASP A 1062 35.39 7.01 -15.58
CA ASP A 1062 34.39 6.97 -16.64
C ASP A 1062 33.39 5.82 -16.41
N THR A 1063 32.35 5.75 -17.24
CA THR A 1063 31.27 4.76 -17.10
C THR A 1063 31.76 3.32 -17.16
N GLU A 1064 32.74 3.02 -18.01
CA GLU A 1064 33.27 1.66 -18.17
C GLU A 1064 34.08 1.24 -16.94
N ALA A 1065 35.01 2.08 -16.49
CA ALA A 1065 35.81 1.84 -15.30
C ALA A 1065 34.95 1.79 -14.02
N ALA A 1066 33.93 2.65 -13.92
CA ALA A 1066 32.98 2.61 -12.79
C ALA A 1066 32.14 1.33 -12.78
N THR A 1067 31.72 0.85 -13.95
CA THR A 1067 31.02 -0.44 -14.09
C THR A 1067 31.91 -1.60 -13.68
N GLU A 1068 33.20 -1.55 -14.01
CA GLU A 1068 34.16 -2.58 -13.59
C GLU A 1068 34.39 -2.57 -12.06
N VAL A 1069 34.44 -1.41 -11.41
CA VAL A 1069 34.46 -1.32 -9.94
C VAL A 1069 33.18 -1.89 -9.33
N MET A 1070 32.01 -1.60 -9.93
CA MET A 1070 30.74 -2.19 -9.50
C MET A 1070 30.77 -3.72 -9.61
N LYS A 1071 31.22 -4.26 -10.75
CA LYS A 1071 31.28 -5.70 -11.02
C LYS A 1071 32.30 -6.43 -10.13
N SER A 1072 33.51 -5.91 -10.01
CA SER A 1072 34.64 -6.61 -9.36
C SER A 1072 34.68 -6.44 -7.83
N LYS A 1073 34.21 -5.30 -7.30
CA LYS A 1073 34.34 -4.97 -5.86
C LYS A 1073 33.01 -4.91 -5.12
N ILE A 1074 32.02 -4.22 -5.69
CA ILE A 1074 30.78 -3.89 -4.97
C ILE A 1074 29.77 -5.04 -5.06
N ALA A 1075 29.40 -5.43 -6.27
CA ALA A 1075 28.35 -6.41 -6.53
C ALA A 1075 28.57 -7.76 -5.82
N PRO A 1076 29.77 -8.36 -5.79
CA PRO A 1076 29.97 -9.65 -5.13
C PRO A 1076 29.59 -9.62 -3.65
N THR A 1077 29.94 -8.53 -2.95
CA THR A 1077 29.59 -8.38 -1.53
C THR A 1077 28.13 -8.01 -1.30
N LEU A 1078 27.49 -7.25 -2.20
CA LEU A 1078 26.05 -7.00 -2.08
C LEU A 1078 25.23 -8.27 -2.36
N MET A 1079 25.66 -9.10 -3.32
CA MET A 1079 25.02 -10.37 -3.66
C MET A 1079 25.05 -11.38 -2.51
N SER A 1080 26.13 -11.42 -1.71
CA SER A 1080 26.22 -12.32 -0.55
C SER A 1080 25.23 -11.96 0.55
N ILE A 1081 24.80 -10.70 0.62
CA ILE A 1081 23.80 -10.21 1.56
C ILE A 1081 22.51 -9.74 0.87
N ASN A 1082 22.21 -10.25 -0.32
CA ASN A 1082 20.97 -9.95 -1.02
C ASN A 1082 19.90 -10.98 -0.65
N LYS A 1083 18.73 -10.54 -0.21
CA LYS A 1083 17.61 -11.38 0.23
C LYS A 1083 16.91 -12.08 -0.94
N CYS A 1084 16.86 -11.43 -2.10
CA CYS A 1084 16.34 -11.96 -3.36
C CYS A 1084 17.27 -11.54 -4.51
N PRO A 1085 18.30 -12.35 -4.85
CA PRO A 1085 19.28 -12.02 -5.89
C PRO A 1085 18.75 -12.14 -7.34
N ASP A 1086 17.46 -12.41 -7.52
CA ASP A 1086 16.82 -12.58 -8.82
C ASP A 1086 16.36 -11.25 -9.41
N PHE A 1087 17.18 -10.73 -10.34
CA PHE A 1087 16.96 -9.41 -10.95
C PHE A 1087 16.10 -9.43 -12.21
N VAL A 1088 15.82 -10.62 -12.78
CA VAL A 1088 15.09 -10.74 -14.05
C VAL A 1088 13.60 -10.63 -13.77
N MET A 1089 13.02 -9.47 -14.04
CA MET A 1089 11.61 -9.16 -13.79
C MET A 1089 10.67 -9.94 -14.72
N ASP A 1090 10.99 -9.97 -16.02
CA ASP A 1090 10.31 -10.81 -16.99
C ASP A 1090 11.15 -12.05 -17.27
N ARG A 1091 10.98 -13.04 -16.40
CA ARG A 1091 11.42 -14.41 -16.66
C ARG A 1091 10.29 -15.26 -17.23
N GLY A 1092 9.09 -14.71 -17.39
CA GLY A 1092 7.89 -15.43 -17.82
C GLY A 1092 7.54 -16.64 -16.98
N HIS A 1093 6.64 -17.47 -17.50
CA HIS A 1093 6.17 -18.70 -16.89
C HIS A 1093 6.58 -19.87 -17.80
N TYR A 1094 7.47 -20.73 -17.32
CA TYR A 1094 8.07 -21.79 -18.14
C TYR A 1094 7.59 -23.16 -17.68
N PHE A 1095 6.60 -23.70 -18.38
CA PHE A 1095 6.31 -25.12 -18.34
C PHE A 1095 6.83 -25.82 -19.60
N PRO A 1096 7.49 -26.99 -19.48
CA PRO A 1096 8.06 -27.70 -20.64
C PRO A 1096 7.05 -27.98 -21.76
N TRP A 1097 5.79 -28.24 -21.43
CA TRP A 1097 4.76 -28.59 -22.40
C TRP A 1097 4.31 -27.44 -23.30
N PHE A 1098 4.52 -26.17 -22.94
CA PHE A 1098 4.27 -25.05 -23.87
C PHE A 1098 5.14 -25.12 -25.13
N ARG A 1099 6.29 -25.80 -25.07
CA ARG A 1099 7.14 -26.07 -26.25
C ARG A 1099 6.58 -27.18 -27.14
N ASN A 1100 5.74 -28.04 -26.58
CA ASN A 1100 5.15 -29.18 -27.27
C ASN A 1100 3.77 -28.86 -27.87
N MET A 1101 3.15 -27.73 -27.48
CA MET A 1101 1.93 -27.23 -28.10
C MET A 1101 2.21 -26.73 -29.52
N THR A 1102 1.33 -27.08 -30.46
CA THR A 1102 1.39 -26.55 -31.83
C THR A 1102 1.03 -25.07 -31.86
N ASP A 1103 1.46 -24.34 -32.89
CA ASP A 1103 1.08 -22.93 -33.05
C ASP A 1103 -0.44 -22.76 -33.16
N ASP A 1104 -1.12 -23.70 -33.81
CA ASP A 1104 -2.57 -23.71 -33.90
C ASP A 1104 -3.23 -23.90 -32.53
N ASP A 1105 -2.72 -24.82 -31.69
CA ASP A 1105 -3.25 -25.02 -30.33
C ASP A 1105 -3.07 -23.77 -29.48
N LYS A 1106 -1.92 -23.11 -29.59
CA LYS A 1106 -1.66 -21.84 -28.89
C LYS A 1106 -2.61 -20.74 -29.35
N ASN A 1107 -2.83 -20.61 -30.66
CA ASN A 1107 -3.78 -19.63 -31.19
C ASN A 1107 -5.22 -19.96 -30.73
N ALA A 1108 -5.65 -21.22 -30.77
CA ALA A 1108 -6.97 -21.62 -30.32
C ALA A 1108 -7.20 -21.34 -28.82
N LEU A 1109 -6.18 -21.57 -27.99
CA LEU A 1109 -6.21 -21.20 -26.58
C LEU A 1109 -6.36 -19.68 -26.39
N ILE A 1110 -5.65 -18.86 -27.19
CA ILE A 1110 -5.78 -17.39 -27.13
C ILE A 1110 -7.21 -16.96 -27.44
N GLU A 1111 -7.84 -17.53 -28.46
CA GLU A 1111 -9.23 -17.21 -28.82
C GLU A 1111 -10.20 -17.58 -27.69
N LEU A 1112 -10.01 -18.72 -27.03
CA LEU A 1112 -10.77 -19.06 -25.82
C LEU A 1112 -10.54 -18.02 -24.70
N LEU A 1113 -9.28 -17.68 -24.38
CA LEU A 1113 -8.98 -16.76 -23.27
C LEU A 1113 -9.52 -15.34 -23.48
N LYS A 1114 -9.76 -14.91 -24.73
CA LYS A 1114 -10.46 -13.64 -25.02
C LYS A 1114 -11.91 -13.65 -24.53
N THR A 1115 -12.52 -14.82 -24.41
CA THR A 1115 -13.95 -14.98 -24.10
C THR A 1115 -14.27 -15.24 -22.63
N LEU A 1116 -13.25 -15.52 -21.81
CA LEU A 1116 -13.38 -15.82 -20.37
C LEU A 1116 -13.53 -14.59 -19.46
#